data_AF-A0A9R1S2V9-F1
#
_entry.id   AF-A0A9R1S2V9-F1
#
_cell.length_a   1.000
_cell.length_b   1.000
_cell.length_c   1.000
_cell.angle_alpha   90.00
_cell.angle_beta   90.00
_cell.angle_gamma   90.00
#
_symmetry.space_group_name_H-M   'P 1'
#
loop_
_entity.id
_entity.type
_entity.pdbx_description
1 polymer ?
#
loop_
_entity_poly.entity_id
_entity_poly.type
_entity_poly.pdbx_seq_one_letter_code
_entity_poly.pdbx_strand_id
1 'polypeptide(L)'
;MTDLEKSKATEISKLQSALHDMEQRVEEAAAMKENESAKKAVEEALAQEREKISSLTSEIEGLKVLLVAEREENDVTKKAHANSQERNEELNRKVQDADEMIKQLNDTVKRLEETVREGEALLLTEKQQKEEASTALAESHLRDQAFAIKIEEAEKQITLLQENVERFEYSMADLQSSLTIEKQQHEASVVELAEAQGKIEELLREVGDADEKSTLLETTVQRLEERLTENDALSTTERQESEATKKLLNEVQGKNEELLKKLEDAGKNIVHYQDTTQRLEENVAAVEISLKDERQQNDVIMKQLADAQVEIVELQRNLEGADKRNSLLQDSLQRLEEDVTAKDVLLLTEKQAHEATRKTLVEAQERNEELLKKIHDDDKNILQLQFTIQRLEENTATKENLLLREREQNDATTKAQIESQERSEELLKKFVDVDRKIDLLQDSIERLGESSTTKDALLLSERQEKDAMKKELAEAGERNGELLMKIEDTNEKIEHLQNTIIKLEEDIAAKDVSLEAARQENDSIRKSLTEAQERNEELLRKISDNEYRIHLLQDTVQKIQVDAISRLSSFVMEKQDSDVAKRALTEAQERNEDLLKRNEDLLNRNNDLVKKIEESGKVITHLQESLQRIEGKAANLEAENHVLRQQATATPPSTAKSPPSRSKITRIHRSPENGHVLNGELRQAELRPSAGMSEATPPVGNAPNSSNQKDFEHGEKLQRVLNQKHQSLQPQQPQDDQQWLLTCIPQYLGFSGSKPVATLLIYQCLLHWRSFEAMKTGVFDRILHAINSAIEAEHDVRTLAYWLSNLSALTVLLQRSFKTTRTTLSTPQRRRFSSERTFHTSQTSNAGLAYLGGQSVVGATGLPQVEAKYPALLFKQQLVDLIEKVYGMISDSVKKELNPLLELCIQDPRTSHSNLAKSNTNGLGQQNQLAHWLSIVKVLANYLDVLKANHVPSILVHKLFVQIFSLIDVQLFNRLLLRRECCSFSNGEYVKAGLAELKHWSDNATREFAGSAWEALKHIRQAVDFLVISLKPMRTLREIRADVCQALSIQQLERIVGMYLDDVNGSNTISAEFASSLKAAAREEANTVTTFSILLDDDSSIPFSLDDITKTMPIIEMADDDLLPFVRENPGFAFLLQRGE
;
A
#
# COMPACT_ATOMS: atom_id res chain seq x y z
N MET A 1 -5.03 91.61 -127.44
CA MET A 1 -4.26 90.83 -126.43
C MET A 1 -4.99 90.86 -125.10
N THR A 2 -5.19 92.06 -124.56
CA THR A 2 -5.89 92.39 -123.29
C THR A 2 -7.11 91.54 -122.92
N ASP A 3 -8.01 91.22 -123.86
CA ASP A 3 -9.23 90.48 -123.51
C ASP A 3 -8.99 88.99 -123.26
N LEU A 4 -7.99 88.39 -123.92
CA LEU A 4 -7.56 87.02 -123.63
C LEU A 4 -6.86 86.93 -122.27
N GLU A 5 -6.11 87.97 -121.91
CA GLU A 5 -5.47 88.09 -120.59
C GLU A 5 -6.50 88.29 -119.48
N LYS A 6 -7.54 89.10 -119.70
CA LYS A 6 -8.70 89.19 -118.79
C LYS A 6 -9.44 87.86 -118.64
N SER A 7 -9.73 87.17 -119.75
CA SER A 7 -10.40 85.87 -119.72
C SER A 7 -9.60 84.86 -118.88
N LYS A 8 -8.29 84.75 -119.15
CA LYS A 8 -7.39 83.89 -118.36
C LYS A 8 -7.30 84.31 -116.90
N ALA A 9 -7.27 85.60 -116.58
CA ALA A 9 -7.27 86.07 -115.19
C ALA A 9 -8.56 85.67 -114.45
N THR A 10 -9.74 85.80 -115.09
CA THR A 10 -11.01 85.32 -114.50
C THR A 10 -11.09 83.80 -114.39
N GLU A 11 -10.48 83.05 -115.31
CA GLU A 11 -10.47 81.59 -115.29
C GLU A 11 -9.49 81.04 -114.25
N ILE A 12 -8.29 81.63 -114.14
CA ILE A 12 -7.33 81.36 -113.05
C ILE A 12 -7.95 81.70 -111.68
N SER A 13 -8.63 82.85 -111.56
CA SER A 13 -9.31 83.22 -110.31
C SER A 13 -10.43 82.25 -109.92
N LYS A 14 -11.20 81.73 -110.89
CA LYS A 14 -12.18 80.66 -110.66
C LYS A 14 -11.51 79.34 -110.25
N LEU A 15 -10.40 78.96 -110.89
CA LEU A 15 -9.65 77.75 -110.54
C LEU A 15 -9.00 77.86 -109.16
N GLN A 16 -8.51 79.04 -108.77
CA GLN A 16 -8.01 79.32 -107.42
C GLN A 16 -9.14 79.25 -106.38
N SER A 17 -10.32 79.80 -106.67
CA SER A 17 -11.48 79.65 -105.79
C SER A 17 -11.92 78.18 -105.65
N ALA A 18 -11.98 77.44 -106.76
CA ALA A 18 -12.36 76.02 -106.74
C ALA A 18 -11.31 75.13 -106.07
N LEU A 19 -10.02 75.48 -106.17
CA LEU A 19 -8.95 74.83 -105.43
C LEU A 19 -9.07 75.10 -103.92
N HIS A 20 -9.32 76.36 -103.53
CA HIS A 20 -9.50 76.73 -102.13
C HIS A 20 -10.74 76.08 -101.49
N ASP A 21 -11.88 76.07 -102.21
CA ASP A 21 -13.09 75.32 -101.82
C ASP A 21 -12.80 73.81 -101.65
N MET A 22 -11.90 73.24 -102.45
CA MET A 22 -11.51 71.83 -102.36
C MET A 22 -10.53 71.58 -101.20
N GLU A 23 -9.56 72.47 -100.99
CA GLU A 23 -8.64 72.45 -99.84
C GLU A 23 -9.42 72.54 -98.53
N GLN A 24 -10.33 73.49 -98.39
CA GLN A 24 -11.21 73.62 -97.22
C GLN A 24 -12.03 72.35 -96.98
N ARG A 25 -12.64 71.76 -98.03
CA ARG A 25 -13.39 70.49 -97.88
C ARG A 25 -12.53 69.30 -97.51
N VAL A 26 -11.26 69.26 -97.93
CA VAL A 26 -10.30 68.22 -97.54
C VAL A 26 -9.89 68.42 -96.08
N GLU A 27 -9.69 69.66 -95.64
CA GLU A 27 -9.38 70.00 -94.24
C GLU A 27 -10.56 69.73 -93.30
N GLU A 28 -11.79 70.08 -93.69
CA GLU A 28 -13.04 69.73 -92.99
C GLU A 28 -13.24 68.20 -92.92
N ALA A 29 -12.98 67.47 -94.01
CA ALA A 29 -13.08 66.01 -94.02
C ALA A 29 -11.99 65.33 -93.16
N ALA A 30 -10.78 65.90 -93.13
CA ALA A 30 -9.70 65.45 -92.25
C ALA A 30 -10.06 65.69 -90.78
N ALA A 31 -10.55 66.88 -90.43
CA ALA A 31 -10.99 67.23 -89.09
C ALA A 31 -12.19 66.38 -88.61
N MET A 32 -13.16 66.08 -89.49
CA MET A 32 -14.23 65.14 -89.14
C MET A 32 -13.70 63.72 -88.90
N LYS A 33 -12.77 63.23 -89.73
CA LYS A 33 -12.17 61.90 -89.55
C LYS A 33 -11.31 61.80 -88.28
N GLU A 34 -10.63 62.87 -87.90
CA GLU A 34 -9.86 62.95 -86.65
C GLU A 34 -10.78 63.04 -85.42
N ASN A 35 -11.86 63.82 -85.50
CA ASN A 35 -12.88 63.87 -84.45
C ASN A 35 -13.60 62.51 -84.27
N GLU A 36 -13.90 61.80 -85.37
CA GLU A 36 -14.54 60.48 -85.33
C GLU A 36 -13.59 59.40 -84.78
N SER A 37 -12.28 59.45 -85.12
CA SER A 37 -11.29 58.53 -84.54
C SER A 37 -11.05 58.81 -83.05
N ALA A 38 -10.99 60.08 -82.65
CA ALA A 38 -10.90 60.49 -81.25
C ALA A 38 -12.15 60.06 -80.46
N LYS A 39 -13.35 60.23 -81.01
CA LYS A 39 -14.61 59.74 -80.41
C LYS A 39 -14.58 58.22 -80.21
N LYS A 40 -14.14 57.46 -81.22
CA LYS A 40 -14.04 56.00 -81.13
C LYS A 40 -13.04 55.55 -80.06
N ALA A 41 -11.89 56.21 -79.96
CA ALA A 41 -10.90 55.94 -78.90
C ALA A 41 -11.46 56.23 -77.49
N VAL A 42 -12.28 57.28 -77.33
CA VAL A 42 -12.98 57.59 -76.07
C VAL A 42 -14.07 56.54 -75.76
N GLU A 43 -14.83 56.07 -76.75
CA GLU A 43 -15.83 55.01 -76.55
C GLU A 43 -15.17 53.66 -76.18
N GLU A 44 -14.04 53.31 -76.78
CA GLU A 44 -13.25 52.11 -76.43
C GLU A 44 -12.64 52.21 -75.03
N ALA A 45 -12.08 53.36 -74.64
CA ALA A 45 -11.57 53.58 -73.28
C ALA A 45 -12.69 53.52 -72.22
N LEU A 46 -13.88 54.07 -72.52
CA LEU A 46 -15.05 53.99 -71.66
C LEU A 46 -15.61 52.56 -71.56
N ALA A 47 -15.46 51.73 -72.59
CA ALA A 47 -15.81 50.31 -72.52
C ALA A 47 -14.87 49.54 -71.57
N GLN A 48 -13.55 49.74 -71.69
CA GLN A 48 -12.56 49.10 -70.81
C GLN A 48 -12.72 49.50 -69.34
N GLU A 49 -12.94 50.78 -69.02
CA GLU A 49 -13.17 51.17 -67.62
C GLU A 49 -14.52 50.66 -67.08
N ARG A 50 -15.56 50.48 -67.92
CA ARG A 50 -16.81 49.80 -67.49
C ARG A 50 -16.59 48.32 -67.18
N GLU A 51 -15.86 47.59 -68.01
CA GLU A 51 -15.51 46.19 -67.78
C GLU A 51 -14.69 46.02 -66.50
N LYS A 52 -13.70 46.90 -66.30
CA LYS A 52 -12.85 46.96 -65.11
C LYS A 52 -13.64 47.32 -63.83
N ILE A 53 -14.59 48.26 -63.90
CA ILE A 53 -15.53 48.55 -62.80
C ILE A 53 -16.41 47.33 -62.51
N SER A 54 -16.89 46.61 -63.54
CA SER A 54 -17.67 45.38 -63.35
C SER A 54 -16.86 44.27 -62.67
N SER A 55 -15.59 44.10 -63.06
CA SER A 55 -14.66 43.16 -62.44
C SER A 55 -14.41 43.49 -60.96
N LEU A 56 -14.04 44.74 -60.66
CA LEU A 56 -13.84 45.22 -59.29
C LEU A 56 -15.11 45.13 -58.44
N THR A 57 -16.29 45.33 -59.04
CA THR A 57 -17.57 45.17 -58.32
C THR A 57 -17.82 43.71 -57.94
N SER A 58 -17.51 42.77 -58.85
CA SER A 58 -17.59 41.33 -58.58
C SER A 58 -16.61 40.89 -57.48
N GLU A 59 -15.37 41.40 -57.55
CA GLU A 59 -14.33 41.16 -56.53
C GLU A 59 -14.74 41.71 -55.15
N ILE A 60 -15.28 42.93 -55.10
CA ILE A 60 -15.81 43.54 -53.87
C ILE A 60 -16.98 42.72 -53.29
N GLU A 61 -17.87 42.18 -54.12
CA GLU A 61 -18.97 41.34 -53.62
C GLU A 61 -18.47 39.99 -53.09
N GLY A 62 -17.52 39.36 -53.77
CA GLY A 62 -16.85 38.15 -53.27
C GLY A 62 -16.14 38.39 -51.93
N LEU A 63 -15.45 39.52 -51.78
CA LEU A 63 -14.80 39.92 -50.52
C LEU A 63 -15.80 40.21 -49.39
N LYS A 64 -17.01 40.71 -49.70
CA LYS A 64 -18.08 40.83 -48.68
C LYS A 64 -18.58 39.47 -48.21
N VAL A 65 -18.79 38.52 -49.13
CA VAL A 65 -19.24 37.16 -48.77
C VAL A 65 -18.20 36.47 -47.88
N LEU A 66 -16.92 36.57 -48.22
CA LEU A 66 -15.83 36.07 -47.38
C LEU A 66 -15.79 36.78 -46.01
N LEU A 67 -15.98 38.10 -45.96
CA LEU A 67 -16.04 38.85 -44.70
C LEU A 67 -17.26 38.50 -43.82
N VAL A 68 -18.35 38.02 -44.40
CA VAL A 68 -19.51 37.49 -43.63
C VAL A 68 -19.18 36.10 -43.09
N ALA A 69 -18.68 35.19 -43.92
CA ALA A 69 -18.28 33.84 -43.49
C ALA A 69 -17.22 33.88 -42.38
N GLU A 70 -16.18 34.71 -42.53
CA GLU A 70 -15.14 34.95 -41.53
C GLU A 70 -15.75 35.43 -40.19
N ARG A 71 -16.77 36.30 -40.22
CA ARG A 71 -17.45 36.76 -38.99
C ARG A 71 -18.28 35.66 -38.33
N GLU A 72 -18.99 34.86 -39.12
CA GLU A 72 -19.77 33.73 -38.61
C GLU A 72 -18.86 32.68 -37.97
N GLU A 73 -17.72 32.36 -38.60
CA GLU A 73 -16.68 31.51 -38.00
C GLU A 73 -16.06 32.16 -36.75
N ASN A 74 -15.82 33.47 -36.76
CA ASN A 74 -15.30 34.20 -35.59
C ASN A 74 -16.30 34.22 -34.41
N ASP A 75 -17.61 34.19 -34.65
CA ASP A 75 -18.63 34.13 -33.59
C ASP A 75 -18.89 32.68 -33.13
N VAL A 76 -18.80 31.69 -34.03
CA VAL A 76 -18.80 30.26 -33.66
C VAL A 76 -17.59 29.92 -32.80
N THR A 77 -16.39 30.37 -33.17
CA THR A 77 -15.16 30.13 -32.38
C THR A 77 -15.17 30.87 -31.04
N LYS A 78 -15.70 32.11 -30.96
CA LYS A 78 -15.97 32.76 -29.66
C LYS A 78 -16.92 31.94 -28.79
N LYS A 79 -18.01 31.40 -29.35
CA LYS A 79 -18.98 30.59 -28.61
C LYS A 79 -18.36 29.27 -28.13
N ALA A 80 -17.56 28.61 -28.97
CA ALA A 80 -16.81 27.42 -28.60
C ALA A 80 -15.77 27.70 -27.49
N HIS A 81 -15.12 28.87 -27.53
CA HIS A 81 -14.19 29.32 -26.49
C HIS A 81 -14.91 29.60 -25.16
N ALA A 82 -16.04 30.30 -25.19
CA ALA A 82 -16.86 30.56 -24.00
C ALA A 82 -17.36 29.26 -23.34
N ASN A 83 -17.91 28.33 -24.12
CA ASN A 83 -18.33 27.01 -23.63
C ASN A 83 -17.14 26.21 -23.05
N SER A 84 -15.95 26.33 -23.66
CA SER A 84 -14.72 25.70 -23.17
C SER A 84 -14.25 26.32 -21.85
N GLN A 85 -14.39 27.64 -21.68
CA GLN A 85 -14.07 28.34 -20.44
C GLN A 85 -15.03 27.95 -19.33
N GLU A 86 -16.34 27.97 -19.56
CA GLU A 86 -17.36 27.56 -18.58
C GLU A 86 -17.13 26.12 -18.09
N ARG A 87 -16.83 25.19 -19.01
CA ARG A 87 -16.49 23.81 -18.67
C ARG A 87 -15.17 23.69 -17.87
N ASN A 88 -14.22 24.58 -18.10
CA ASN A 88 -12.98 24.66 -17.32
C ASN A 88 -13.24 25.23 -15.92
N GLU A 89 -14.11 26.24 -15.78
CA GLU A 89 -14.57 26.76 -14.49
C GLU A 89 -15.42 25.76 -13.70
N GLU A 90 -16.14 24.84 -14.37
CA GLU A 90 -16.82 23.70 -13.74
C GLU A 90 -15.83 22.61 -13.31
N LEU A 91 -14.82 22.29 -14.14
CA LEU A 91 -13.76 21.36 -13.80
C LEU A 91 -12.91 21.83 -12.61
N ASN A 92 -12.54 23.12 -12.56
CA ASN A 92 -11.80 23.68 -11.43
C ASN A 92 -12.61 23.62 -10.11
N ARG A 93 -13.93 23.80 -10.16
CA ARG A 93 -14.80 23.57 -8.99
C ARG A 93 -14.78 22.11 -8.55
N LYS A 94 -14.90 21.16 -9.48
CA LYS A 94 -14.82 19.71 -9.18
C LYS A 94 -13.44 19.28 -8.66
N VAL A 95 -12.36 19.95 -9.06
CA VAL A 95 -11.02 19.76 -8.48
C VAL A 95 -10.98 20.30 -7.04
N GLN A 96 -11.51 21.49 -6.78
CA GLN A 96 -11.59 22.05 -5.41
C GLN A 96 -12.44 21.18 -4.46
N ASP A 97 -13.58 20.67 -4.94
CA ASP A 97 -14.41 19.71 -4.21
C ASP A 97 -13.64 18.41 -3.92
N ALA A 98 -12.83 17.93 -4.88
CA ALA A 98 -12.00 16.75 -4.73
C ALA A 98 -10.83 16.97 -3.76
N ASP A 99 -10.15 18.12 -3.80
CA ASP A 99 -9.07 18.48 -2.88
C ASP A 99 -9.56 18.53 -1.42
N GLU A 100 -10.76 19.09 -1.18
CA GLU A 100 -11.35 19.11 0.17
C GLU A 100 -11.82 17.72 0.63
N MET A 101 -12.30 16.86 -0.28
CA MET A 101 -12.56 15.44 0.03
C MET A 101 -11.26 14.65 0.32
N ILE A 102 -10.17 14.91 -0.42
CA ILE A 102 -8.85 14.31 -0.16
C ILE A 102 -8.32 14.76 1.21
N LYS A 103 -8.52 16.03 1.58
CA LYS A 103 -8.18 16.56 2.91
C LYS A 103 -8.97 15.88 4.03
N GLN A 104 -10.30 15.74 3.88
CA GLN A 104 -11.14 15.01 4.84
C GLN A 104 -10.76 13.52 4.95
N LEU A 105 -10.36 12.89 3.83
CA LEU A 105 -9.83 11.53 3.82
C LEU A 105 -8.50 11.45 4.58
N ASN A 106 -7.56 12.36 4.34
CA ASN A 106 -6.28 12.41 5.05
C ASN A 106 -6.45 12.63 6.56
N ASP A 107 -7.34 13.54 6.98
CA ASP A 107 -7.68 13.75 8.40
C ASP A 107 -8.34 12.52 9.04
N THR A 108 -8.97 11.66 8.25
CA THR A 108 -9.58 10.40 8.71
C THR A 108 -8.57 9.24 8.73
N VAL A 109 -7.70 9.13 7.71
CA VAL A 109 -6.56 8.21 7.71
C VAL A 109 -5.65 8.48 8.90
N LYS A 110 -5.34 9.75 9.19
CA LYS A 110 -4.51 10.13 10.34
C LYS A 110 -5.14 9.70 11.68
N ARG A 111 -6.46 9.87 11.86
CA ARG A 111 -7.17 9.37 13.05
C ARG A 111 -7.09 7.84 13.14
N LEU A 112 -7.25 7.14 12.02
CA LEU A 112 -7.10 5.68 11.97
C LEU A 112 -5.66 5.24 12.33
N GLU A 113 -4.63 5.89 11.79
CA GLU A 113 -3.22 5.65 12.17
C GLU A 113 -2.95 5.90 13.66
N GLU A 114 -3.58 6.91 14.26
CA GLU A 114 -3.51 7.16 15.70
C GLU A 114 -4.20 6.03 16.51
N THR A 115 -5.41 5.60 16.13
CA THR A 115 -6.09 4.46 16.80
C THR A 115 -5.38 3.11 16.62
N VAL A 116 -4.74 2.86 15.47
CA VAL A 116 -3.93 1.65 15.23
C VAL A 116 -2.71 1.67 16.14
N ARG A 117 -2.03 2.81 16.27
CA ARG A 117 -0.86 2.98 17.14
C ARG A 117 -1.21 2.81 18.63
N GLU A 118 -2.39 3.26 19.05
CA GLU A 118 -2.94 2.97 20.38
C GLU A 118 -3.26 1.48 20.57
N GLY A 119 -3.84 0.83 19.56
CA GLY A 119 -4.09 -0.62 19.56
C GLY A 119 -2.82 -1.46 19.62
N GLU A 120 -1.76 -1.08 18.89
CA GLU A 120 -0.44 -1.72 18.94
C GLU A 120 0.22 -1.56 20.32
N ALA A 121 0.10 -0.38 20.94
CA ALA A 121 0.59 -0.14 22.29
C ALA A 121 -0.17 -1.00 23.34
N LEU A 122 -1.49 -1.09 23.23
CA LEU A 122 -2.30 -1.96 24.09
C LEU A 122 -1.93 -3.44 23.92
N LEU A 123 -1.78 -3.92 22.67
CA LEU A 123 -1.37 -5.30 22.38
C LEU A 123 0.03 -5.62 22.93
N LEU A 124 0.95 -4.65 22.90
CA LEU A 124 2.27 -4.79 23.52
C LEU A 124 2.16 -4.92 25.05
N THR A 125 1.28 -4.14 25.70
CA THR A 125 1.04 -4.27 27.15
C THR A 125 0.34 -5.58 27.53
N GLU A 126 -0.65 -6.06 26.75
CA GLU A 126 -1.27 -7.38 26.99
C GLU A 126 -0.21 -8.49 26.87
N LYS A 127 0.62 -8.44 25.83
CA LYS A 127 1.70 -9.41 25.62
C LYS A 127 2.66 -9.43 26.82
N GLN A 128 3.07 -8.27 27.33
CA GLN A 128 3.97 -8.20 28.46
C GLN A 128 3.32 -8.68 29.77
N GLN A 129 2.07 -8.30 30.07
CA GLN A 129 1.32 -8.83 31.21
C GLN A 129 1.18 -10.37 31.14
N LYS A 130 1.01 -10.92 29.94
CA LYS A 130 0.91 -12.37 29.69
C LYS A 130 2.23 -13.11 29.88
N GLU A 131 3.35 -12.46 29.57
CA GLU A 131 4.71 -12.97 29.81
C GLU A 131 5.07 -12.91 31.31
N GLU A 132 4.69 -11.83 32.01
CA GLU A 132 4.79 -11.70 33.46
C GLU A 132 3.92 -12.75 34.19
N ALA A 133 2.66 -12.95 33.76
CA ALA A 133 1.77 -13.98 34.30
C ALA A 133 2.29 -15.42 34.05
N SER A 134 2.87 -15.69 32.88
CA SER A 134 3.52 -16.96 32.57
C SER A 134 4.74 -17.21 33.48
N THR A 135 5.50 -16.16 33.78
CA THR A 135 6.66 -16.22 34.70
C THR A 135 6.21 -16.50 36.14
N ALA A 136 5.19 -15.79 36.63
CA ALA A 136 4.61 -16.02 37.96
C ALA A 136 4.02 -17.44 38.11
N LEU A 137 3.42 -17.99 37.05
CA LEU A 137 2.93 -19.37 37.01
C LEU A 137 4.07 -20.39 37.12
N ALA A 138 5.19 -20.18 36.43
CA ALA A 138 6.38 -21.01 36.56
C ALA A 138 6.98 -20.94 37.98
N GLU A 139 7.02 -19.76 38.60
CA GLU A 139 7.44 -19.60 39.99
C GLU A 139 6.48 -20.24 41.00
N SER A 140 5.17 -20.31 40.71
CA SER A 140 4.23 -21.12 41.50
C SER A 140 4.59 -22.59 41.38
N HIS A 141 4.69 -23.11 40.16
CA HIS A 141 4.97 -24.53 39.92
C HIS A 141 6.29 -24.99 40.58
N LEU A 142 7.33 -24.14 40.62
CA LEU A 142 8.57 -24.43 41.34
C LEU A 142 8.38 -24.44 42.86
N ARG A 143 7.56 -23.55 43.43
CA ARG A 143 7.19 -23.57 44.85
C ARG A 143 6.36 -24.81 45.20
N ASP A 144 5.37 -25.15 44.38
CA ASP A 144 4.50 -26.32 44.56
C ASP A 144 5.31 -27.63 44.50
N GLN A 145 6.27 -27.73 43.58
CA GLN A 145 7.20 -28.85 43.50
C GLN A 145 8.14 -28.93 44.73
N ALA A 146 8.58 -27.79 45.27
CA ALA A 146 9.35 -27.73 46.50
C ALA A 146 8.52 -28.08 47.76
N PHE A 147 7.21 -27.81 47.76
CA PHE A 147 6.29 -28.28 48.79
C PHE A 147 6.05 -29.79 48.70
N ALA A 148 5.88 -30.36 47.49
CA ALA A 148 5.74 -31.80 47.31
C ALA A 148 6.92 -32.59 47.89
N ILE A 149 8.16 -32.13 47.65
CA ILE A 149 9.37 -32.75 48.22
C ILE A 149 9.38 -32.68 49.76
N LYS A 150 8.90 -31.58 50.36
CA LYS A 150 8.77 -31.46 51.83
C LYS A 150 7.69 -32.38 52.41
N ILE A 151 6.61 -32.62 51.67
CA ILE A 151 5.54 -33.56 52.07
C ILE A 151 6.09 -34.99 52.03
N GLU A 152 6.78 -35.38 50.96
CA GLU A 152 7.41 -36.71 50.83
C GLU A 152 8.43 -36.98 51.95
N GLU A 153 9.16 -35.95 52.40
CA GLU A 153 10.07 -36.04 53.55
C GLU A 153 9.34 -36.15 54.89
N ALA A 154 8.23 -35.41 55.07
CA ALA A 154 7.38 -35.54 56.26
C ALA A 154 6.71 -36.93 56.36
N GLU A 155 6.27 -37.50 55.24
CA GLU A 155 5.71 -38.85 55.17
C GLU A 155 6.73 -39.93 55.58
N LYS A 156 8.00 -39.78 55.19
CA LYS A 156 9.12 -40.64 55.64
C LYS A 156 9.37 -40.53 57.15
N GLN A 157 9.28 -39.33 57.70
CA GLN A 157 9.41 -39.13 59.15
C GLN A 157 8.21 -39.71 59.91
N ILE A 158 7.00 -39.65 59.36
CA ILE A 158 5.80 -40.28 59.94
C ILE A 158 5.94 -41.82 59.94
N THR A 159 6.40 -42.42 58.84
CA THR A 159 6.63 -43.88 58.79
C THR A 159 7.74 -44.34 59.74
N LEU A 160 8.84 -43.60 59.86
CA LEU A 160 9.88 -43.87 60.86
C LEU A 160 9.37 -43.75 62.30
N LEU A 161 8.46 -42.81 62.58
CA LEU A 161 7.79 -42.69 63.87
C LEU A 161 6.84 -43.88 64.14
N GLN A 162 6.15 -44.39 63.11
CA GLN A 162 5.30 -45.57 63.21
C GLN A 162 6.12 -46.84 63.55
N GLU A 163 7.24 -47.11 62.86
CA GLU A 163 8.16 -48.22 63.21
C GLU A 163 8.70 -48.12 64.64
N ASN A 164 8.87 -46.90 65.16
CA ASN A 164 9.31 -46.67 66.54
C ASN A 164 8.17 -46.95 67.54
N VAL A 165 6.93 -46.57 67.23
CA VAL A 165 5.76 -46.91 68.06
C VAL A 165 5.54 -48.43 68.10
N GLU A 166 5.57 -49.12 66.96
CA GLU A 166 5.44 -50.59 66.91
C GLU A 166 6.52 -51.30 67.74
N ARG A 167 7.78 -50.80 67.72
CA ARG A 167 8.85 -51.32 68.58
C ARG A 167 8.61 -51.06 70.08
N PHE A 168 8.05 -49.90 70.44
CA PHE A 168 7.67 -49.63 71.83
C PHE A 168 6.49 -50.50 72.29
N GLU A 169 5.50 -50.75 71.43
CA GLU A 169 4.38 -51.66 71.72
C GLU A 169 4.86 -53.11 71.88
N TYR A 170 5.75 -53.59 71.02
CA TYR A 170 6.37 -54.91 71.16
C TYR A 170 7.18 -55.01 72.47
N SER A 171 7.95 -53.98 72.82
CA SER A 171 8.69 -53.94 74.09
C SER A 171 7.79 -53.84 75.32
N MET A 172 6.62 -53.20 75.22
CA MET A 172 5.62 -53.20 76.30
C MET A 172 4.96 -54.57 76.45
N ALA A 173 4.67 -55.28 75.35
CA ALA A 173 4.11 -56.63 75.40
C ALA A 173 5.08 -57.63 76.07
N ASP A 174 6.38 -57.52 75.80
CA ASP A 174 7.41 -58.37 76.41
C ASP A 174 7.60 -58.06 77.92
N LEU A 175 7.54 -56.78 78.30
CA LEU A 175 7.49 -56.35 79.71
C LEU A 175 6.23 -56.84 80.43
N GLN A 176 5.06 -56.77 79.77
CA GLN A 176 3.78 -57.22 80.33
C GLN A 176 3.72 -58.75 80.47
N SER A 177 4.34 -59.48 79.54
CA SER A 177 4.58 -60.93 79.64
C SER A 177 5.48 -61.25 80.84
N SER A 178 6.62 -60.56 80.96
CA SER A 178 7.58 -60.71 82.06
C SER A 178 6.96 -60.45 83.43
N LEU A 179 6.19 -59.35 83.56
CA LEU A 179 5.44 -59.01 84.78
C LEU A 179 4.37 -60.07 85.13
N THR A 180 3.78 -60.72 84.12
CA THR A 180 2.81 -61.81 84.34
C THR A 180 3.51 -63.07 84.87
N ILE A 181 4.72 -63.38 84.38
CA ILE A 181 5.55 -64.48 84.87
C ILE A 181 6.01 -64.21 86.31
N GLU A 182 6.50 -63.00 86.60
CA GLU A 182 6.91 -62.59 87.95
C GLU A 182 5.73 -62.65 88.94
N LYS A 183 4.53 -62.22 88.54
CA LYS A 183 3.31 -62.35 89.35
C LYS A 183 2.98 -63.82 89.65
N GLN A 184 3.09 -64.72 88.68
CA GLN A 184 2.85 -66.15 88.88
C GLN A 184 3.90 -66.78 89.82
N GLN A 185 5.17 -66.36 89.74
CA GLN A 185 6.20 -66.76 90.71
C GLN A 185 5.89 -66.24 92.11
N HIS A 186 5.45 -64.98 92.25
CA HIS A 186 5.10 -64.42 93.55
C HIS A 186 3.87 -65.13 94.16
N GLU A 187 2.84 -65.43 93.37
CA GLU A 187 1.67 -66.22 93.82
C GLU A 187 2.09 -67.63 94.27
N ALA A 188 3.04 -68.28 93.60
CA ALA A 188 3.61 -69.56 94.05
C ALA A 188 4.34 -69.45 95.40
N SER A 189 5.21 -68.44 95.58
CA SER A 189 5.91 -68.22 96.85
C SER A 189 4.97 -67.84 98.01
N VAL A 190 3.83 -67.21 97.73
CA VAL A 190 2.78 -66.95 98.74
C VAL A 190 2.11 -68.25 99.20
N VAL A 191 1.92 -69.24 98.31
CA VAL A 191 1.42 -70.57 98.69
C VAL A 191 2.44 -71.33 99.55
N GLU A 192 3.73 -71.29 99.20
CA GLU A 192 4.79 -71.89 100.03
C GLU A 192 4.88 -71.26 101.43
N LEU A 193 4.71 -69.93 101.54
CA LEU A 193 4.64 -69.23 102.82
C LEU A 193 3.40 -69.62 103.64
N ALA A 194 2.24 -69.83 103.02
CA ALA A 194 1.04 -70.31 103.71
C ALA A 194 1.23 -71.73 104.28
N GLU A 195 1.87 -72.63 103.52
CA GLU A 195 2.24 -73.97 104.03
C GLU A 195 3.29 -73.93 105.14
N ALA A 196 4.17 -72.92 105.16
CA ALA A 196 5.13 -72.71 106.24
C ALA A 196 4.44 -72.21 107.52
N GLN A 197 3.48 -71.28 107.41
CA GLN A 197 2.73 -70.77 108.57
C GLN A 197 1.86 -71.86 109.22
N GLY A 198 1.22 -72.73 108.43
CA GLY A 198 0.44 -73.86 108.98
C GLY A 198 1.28 -74.81 109.86
N LYS A 199 2.55 -75.06 109.50
CA LYS A 199 3.48 -75.87 110.29
C LYS A 199 3.97 -75.17 111.57
N ILE A 200 3.90 -73.84 111.63
CA ILE A 200 4.27 -73.05 112.82
C ILE A 200 3.12 -73.03 113.83
N GLU A 201 1.86 -72.93 113.39
CA GLU A 201 0.67 -73.01 114.26
C GLU A 201 0.36 -74.43 114.78
N GLU A 202 0.96 -75.45 114.16
CA GLU A 202 0.95 -76.84 114.66
C GLU A 202 2.01 -77.05 115.77
N LEU A 203 3.20 -76.45 115.63
CA LEU A 203 4.30 -76.56 116.62
C LEU A 203 4.14 -75.65 117.85
N LEU A 204 3.26 -74.65 117.82
CA LEU A 204 3.00 -73.73 118.95
C LEU A 204 1.84 -74.16 119.87
N ARG A 205 1.46 -75.45 119.86
CA ARG A 205 0.39 -76.00 120.71
C ARG A 205 0.85 -77.01 121.77
N GLU A 206 2.13 -77.36 121.79
CA GLU A 206 2.73 -78.19 122.84
C GLU A 206 3.82 -77.42 123.60
N VAL A 207 3.94 -77.72 124.91
CA VAL A 207 4.92 -77.15 125.85
C VAL A 207 4.83 -75.64 126.05
N GLY A 208 3.82 -75.22 126.80
CA GLY A 208 4.04 -74.27 127.88
C GLY A 208 3.97 -75.01 129.21
N ASP A 209 5.07 -75.08 129.95
CA ASP A 209 5.08 -75.06 131.43
C ASP A 209 6.48 -74.76 131.97
N ALA A 210 6.54 -74.23 133.19
CA ALA A 210 7.74 -73.98 134.03
C ALA A 210 8.87 -73.06 133.46
N ASP A 211 9.46 -72.15 134.25
CA ASP A 211 9.00 -71.53 135.50
C ASP A 211 9.79 -70.25 135.80
N GLU A 212 9.26 -69.45 136.72
CA GLU A 212 9.81 -68.23 137.34
C GLU A 212 11.35 -68.08 137.45
N LYS A 213 11.83 -66.86 137.12
CA LYS A 213 12.49 -66.02 138.14
C LYS A 213 12.68 -64.52 137.80
N SER A 214 12.19 -63.68 138.71
CA SER A 214 12.73 -62.34 139.02
C SER A 214 12.81 -61.39 137.83
N THR A 215 11.71 -60.94 137.22
CA THR A 215 10.55 -60.28 137.89
C THR A 215 10.93 -59.21 138.93
N LEU A 216 12.08 -58.55 138.76
CA LEU A 216 12.53 -57.41 139.58
C LEU A 216 13.09 -56.24 138.76
N LEU A 217 12.61 -56.05 137.52
CA LEU A 217 12.93 -54.86 136.69
C LEU A 217 11.75 -54.32 135.85
N GLU A 218 10.68 -55.09 135.67
CA GLU A 218 9.57 -54.77 134.75
C GLU A 218 8.77 -53.52 135.15
N THR A 219 8.53 -53.29 136.44
CA THR A 219 7.75 -52.14 136.96
C THR A 219 8.37 -50.76 136.67
N THR A 220 9.58 -50.70 136.11
CA THR A 220 10.23 -49.48 135.62
C THR A 220 10.20 -49.30 134.10
N VAL A 221 10.00 -50.38 133.33
CA VAL A 221 10.00 -50.33 131.85
C VAL A 221 8.60 -50.06 131.31
N GLN A 222 7.58 -50.65 131.93
CA GLN A 222 6.17 -50.58 131.49
C GLN A 222 5.62 -49.15 131.35
N ARG A 223 6.13 -48.17 132.13
CA ARG A 223 5.74 -46.75 132.05
C ARG A 223 6.58 -45.92 131.05
N LEU A 224 7.48 -46.56 130.31
CA LEU A 224 8.21 -45.96 129.19
C LEU A 224 7.73 -46.55 127.85
N GLU A 225 7.34 -47.82 127.81
CA GLU A 225 6.77 -48.48 126.63
C GLU A 225 5.43 -47.85 126.18
N GLU A 226 4.58 -47.46 127.13
CA GLU A 226 3.34 -46.69 126.88
C GLU A 226 3.58 -45.35 126.17
N ARG A 227 4.81 -44.81 126.17
CA ARG A 227 5.16 -43.55 125.48
C ARG A 227 5.95 -43.75 124.18
N LEU A 228 6.26 -44.99 123.81
CA LEU A 228 6.90 -45.34 122.54
C LEU A 228 5.87 -45.84 121.52
N THR A 229 4.95 -46.71 121.95
CA THR A 229 3.87 -47.24 121.10
C THR A 229 2.97 -46.15 120.49
N GLU A 230 2.65 -45.10 121.25
CA GLU A 230 1.89 -43.94 120.75
C GLU A 230 2.68 -43.11 119.72
N ASN A 231 4.01 -43.08 119.82
CA ASN A 231 4.90 -42.32 118.94
C ASN A 231 5.21 -43.09 117.64
N ASP A 232 5.36 -44.42 117.70
CA ASP A 232 5.51 -45.26 116.50
C ASP A 232 4.19 -45.38 115.71
N ALA A 233 3.04 -45.35 116.39
CA ALA A 233 1.73 -45.20 115.74
C ALA A 233 1.59 -43.85 115.01
N LEU A 234 2.06 -42.75 115.61
CA LEU A 234 2.13 -41.46 114.94
C LEU A 234 3.09 -41.48 113.74
N SER A 235 4.31 -42.02 113.87
CA SER A 235 5.29 -42.01 112.77
C SER A 235 4.94 -42.97 111.61
N THR A 236 4.18 -44.03 111.88
CA THR A 236 3.60 -44.88 110.81
C THR A 236 2.42 -44.19 110.12
N THR A 237 1.59 -43.44 110.86
CA THR A 237 0.53 -42.61 110.29
C THR A 237 1.10 -41.46 109.44
N GLU A 238 2.10 -40.72 109.94
CA GLU A 238 2.84 -39.70 109.18
C GLU A 238 3.48 -40.30 107.92
N ARG A 239 4.00 -41.53 107.96
CA ARG A 239 4.51 -42.21 106.77
C ARG A 239 3.40 -42.49 105.75
N GLN A 240 2.25 -42.98 106.18
CA GLN A 240 1.12 -43.24 105.28
C GLN A 240 0.53 -41.94 104.71
N GLU A 241 0.43 -40.86 105.50
CA GLU A 241 0.03 -39.55 105.01
C GLU A 241 1.09 -38.93 104.07
N SER A 242 2.38 -39.09 104.37
CA SER A 242 3.49 -38.64 103.49
C SER A 242 3.52 -39.42 102.18
N GLU A 243 3.22 -40.72 102.19
CA GLU A 243 3.17 -41.55 100.99
C GLU A 243 1.88 -41.32 100.18
N ALA A 244 0.74 -41.09 100.83
CA ALA A 244 -0.51 -40.68 100.19
C ALA A 244 -0.41 -39.28 99.56
N THR A 245 0.19 -38.31 100.27
CA THR A 245 0.44 -36.96 99.71
C THR A 245 1.47 -37.00 98.59
N LYS A 246 2.51 -37.83 98.67
CA LYS A 246 3.44 -38.08 97.55
C LYS A 246 2.76 -38.73 96.35
N LYS A 247 1.82 -39.65 96.57
CA LYS A 247 1.02 -40.26 95.50
C LYS A 247 0.10 -39.25 94.83
N LEU A 248 -0.59 -38.42 95.61
CA LEU A 248 -1.39 -37.29 95.12
C LEU A 248 -0.52 -36.25 94.40
N LEU A 249 0.69 -35.97 94.88
CA LEU A 249 1.63 -35.05 94.23
C LEU A 249 2.06 -35.58 92.85
N ASN A 250 2.40 -36.86 92.74
CA ASN A 250 2.69 -37.49 91.45
C ASN A 250 1.48 -37.48 90.50
N GLU A 251 0.27 -37.70 91.02
CA GLU A 251 -0.96 -37.68 90.22
C GLU A 251 -1.33 -36.26 89.74
N VAL A 252 -1.09 -35.23 90.58
CA VAL A 252 -1.20 -33.81 90.21
C VAL A 252 -0.11 -33.42 89.22
N GLN A 253 1.11 -33.93 89.38
CA GLN A 253 2.22 -33.65 88.46
C GLN A 253 1.92 -34.22 87.06
N GLY A 254 1.48 -35.48 86.95
CA GLY A 254 1.07 -36.07 85.68
C GLY A 254 -0.11 -35.32 85.02
N LYS A 255 -1.09 -34.86 85.81
CA LYS A 255 -2.19 -34.00 85.32
C LYS A 255 -1.70 -32.63 84.85
N ASN A 256 -0.70 -32.05 85.51
CA ASN A 256 -0.08 -30.79 85.09
C ASN A 256 0.73 -30.97 83.80
N GLU A 257 1.44 -32.09 83.62
CA GLU A 257 2.16 -32.43 82.38
C GLU A 257 1.17 -32.67 81.21
N GLU A 258 0.04 -33.33 81.47
CA GLU A 258 -1.04 -33.49 80.48
C GLU A 258 -1.69 -32.15 80.10
N LEU A 259 -1.93 -31.26 81.07
CA LEU A 259 -2.43 -29.90 80.83
C LEU A 259 -1.41 -29.02 80.09
N LEU A 260 -0.11 -29.15 80.39
CA LEU A 260 0.95 -28.44 79.69
C LEU A 260 0.98 -28.85 78.21
N LYS A 261 0.90 -30.15 77.92
CA LYS A 261 0.83 -30.66 76.55
C LYS A 261 -0.42 -30.16 75.80
N LYS A 262 -1.59 -30.17 76.45
CA LYS A 262 -2.84 -29.61 75.88
C LYS A 262 -2.75 -28.10 75.61
N LEU A 263 -2.06 -27.34 76.47
CA LEU A 263 -1.79 -25.91 76.24
C LEU A 263 -0.82 -25.70 75.07
N GLU A 264 0.19 -26.56 74.94
CA GLU A 264 1.16 -26.48 73.85
C GLU A 264 0.52 -26.82 72.49
N ASP A 265 -0.34 -27.86 72.44
CA ASP A 265 -1.10 -28.23 71.24
C ASP A 265 -2.20 -27.20 70.91
N ALA A 266 -2.84 -26.59 71.91
CA ALA A 266 -3.70 -25.43 71.71
C ALA A 266 -2.93 -24.21 71.15
N GLY A 267 -1.69 -23.99 71.61
CA GLY A 267 -0.80 -22.95 71.07
C GLY A 267 -0.46 -23.17 69.60
N LYS A 268 -0.13 -24.41 69.20
CA LYS A 268 0.11 -24.80 67.80
C LYS A 268 -1.13 -24.52 66.93
N ASN A 269 -2.32 -24.85 67.43
CA ASN A 269 -3.59 -24.56 66.73
C ASN A 269 -3.85 -23.05 66.60
N ILE A 270 -3.58 -22.25 67.63
CA ILE A 270 -3.72 -20.78 67.57
C ILE A 270 -2.81 -20.19 66.48
N VAL A 271 -1.54 -20.63 66.40
CA VAL A 271 -0.61 -20.19 65.36
C VAL A 271 -1.09 -20.59 63.96
N HIS A 272 -1.61 -21.82 63.79
CA HIS A 272 -2.20 -22.26 62.52
C HIS A 272 -3.42 -21.39 62.12
N TYR A 273 -4.30 -21.06 63.06
CA TYR A 273 -5.44 -20.17 62.78
C TYR A 273 -5.00 -18.74 62.45
N GLN A 274 -3.92 -18.24 63.04
CA GLN A 274 -3.34 -16.94 62.70
C GLN A 274 -2.78 -16.93 61.27
N ASP A 275 -1.97 -17.92 60.89
CA ASP A 275 -1.46 -18.08 59.51
C ASP A 275 -2.60 -18.21 58.47
N THR A 276 -3.61 -19.02 58.81
CA THR A 276 -4.82 -19.17 57.98
C THR A 276 -5.58 -17.84 57.82
N THR A 277 -5.67 -17.04 58.88
CA THR A 277 -6.35 -15.74 58.86
C THR A 277 -5.56 -14.73 58.03
N GLN A 278 -4.25 -14.62 58.23
CA GLN A 278 -3.39 -13.72 57.43
C GLN A 278 -3.46 -14.06 55.94
N ARG A 279 -3.41 -15.34 55.58
CA ARG A 279 -3.59 -15.78 54.18
C ARG A 279 -4.97 -15.43 53.61
N LEU A 280 -6.03 -15.40 54.44
CA LEU A 280 -7.36 -14.98 53.98
C LEU A 280 -7.42 -13.45 53.80
N GLU A 281 -6.80 -12.68 54.68
CA GLU A 281 -6.67 -11.22 54.55
C GLU A 281 -5.88 -10.81 53.30
N GLU A 282 -4.74 -11.48 53.04
CA GLU A 282 -3.93 -11.30 51.82
C GLU A 282 -4.71 -11.63 50.54
N ASN A 283 -5.49 -12.73 50.54
CA ASN A 283 -6.35 -13.09 49.42
C ASN A 283 -7.50 -12.09 49.19
N VAL A 284 -8.11 -11.57 50.26
CA VAL A 284 -9.16 -10.54 50.15
C VAL A 284 -8.60 -9.25 49.57
N ALA A 285 -7.43 -8.80 50.02
CA ALA A 285 -6.76 -7.62 49.48
C ALA A 285 -6.43 -7.78 47.97
N ALA A 286 -5.99 -8.97 47.55
CA ALA A 286 -5.74 -9.26 46.13
C ALA A 286 -7.03 -9.20 45.29
N VAL A 287 -8.15 -9.72 45.81
CA VAL A 287 -9.48 -9.64 45.15
C VAL A 287 -10.00 -8.21 45.08
N GLU A 288 -9.81 -7.39 46.13
CA GLU A 288 -10.20 -5.98 46.11
C GLU A 288 -9.42 -5.16 45.07
N ILE A 289 -8.13 -5.45 44.88
CA ILE A 289 -7.32 -4.85 43.81
C ILE A 289 -7.84 -5.30 42.45
N SER A 290 -8.00 -6.60 42.21
CA SER A 290 -8.48 -7.13 40.93
C SER A 290 -9.88 -6.59 40.55
N LEU A 291 -10.79 -6.45 41.52
CA LEU A 291 -12.13 -5.89 41.31
C LEU A 291 -12.10 -4.38 41.01
N LYS A 292 -11.09 -3.66 41.51
CA LYS A 292 -10.88 -2.24 41.22
C LYS A 292 -10.35 -2.04 39.80
N ASP A 293 -9.41 -2.87 39.38
CA ASP A 293 -8.82 -2.83 38.04
C ASP A 293 -9.86 -3.26 36.98
N GLU A 294 -10.68 -4.29 37.28
CA GLU A 294 -11.83 -4.68 36.46
C GLU A 294 -12.85 -3.55 36.30
N ARG A 295 -13.11 -2.75 37.35
CA ARG A 295 -13.99 -1.57 37.27
C ARG A 295 -13.40 -0.49 36.37
N GLN A 296 -12.10 -0.20 36.47
CA GLN A 296 -11.43 0.77 35.60
C GLN A 296 -11.45 0.32 34.13
N GLN A 297 -11.27 -0.98 33.87
CA GLN A 297 -11.39 -1.53 32.51
C GLN A 297 -12.82 -1.40 31.98
N ASN A 298 -13.84 -1.65 32.80
CA ASN A 298 -15.24 -1.45 32.42
C ASN A 298 -15.58 0.03 32.14
N ASP A 299 -15.04 0.98 32.92
CA ASP A 299 -15.21 2.42 32.66
C ASP A 299 -14.58 2.82 31.32
N VAL A 300 -13.41 2.27 30.96
CA VAL A 300 -12.77 2.48 29.65
C VAL A 300 -13.60 1.90 28.52
N ILE A 301 -14.09 0.65 28.65
CA ILE A 301 -14.95 0.00 27.65
C ILE A 301 -16.26 0.78 27.46
N MET A 302 -16.90 1.24 28.54
CA MET A 302 -18.12 2.05 28.47
C MET A 302 -17.89 3.39 27.76
N LYS A 303 -16.71 4.00 27.92
CA LYS A 303 -16.32 5.21 27.18
C LYS A 303 -16.11 4.91 25.69
N GLN A 304 -15.35 3.87 25.36
CA GLN A 304 -15.13 3.46 23.96
C GLN A 304 -16.44 3.11 23.25
N LEU A 305 -17.40 2.48 23.96
CA LEU A 305 -18.74 2.20 23.44
C LEU A 305 -19.51 3.50 23.13
N ALA A 306 -19.41 4.51 24.00
CA ALA A 306 -20.05 5.81 23.78
C ALA A 306 -19.42 6.59 22.61
N ASP A 307 -18.09 6.57 22.49
CA ASP A 307 -17.37 7.23 21.39
C ASP A 307 -17.71 6.55 20.04
N ALA A 308 -17.75 5.21 19.98
CA ALA A 308 -18.21 4.46 18.80
C ALA A 308 -19.70 4.72 18.46
N GLN A 309 -20.55 4.94 19.46
CA GLN A 309 -21.96 5.26 19.26
C GLN A 309 -22.13 6.64 18.58
N VAL A 310 -21.22 7.59 18.80
CA VAL A 310 -21.20 8.89 18.10
C VAL A 310 -20.77 8.72 16.64
N GLU A 311 -19.73 7.91 16.37
CA GLU A 311 -19.27 7.64 15.01
C GLU A 311 -20.36 6.96 14.16
N ILE A 312 -21.11 6.01 14.73
CA ILE A 312 -22.27 5.39 14.07
C ILE A 312 -23.33 6.42 13.66
N VAL A 313 -23.60 7.43 14.49
CA VAL A 313 -24.57 8.50 14.18
C VAL A 313 -24.04 9.45 13.10
N GLU A 314 -22.73 9.73 13.07
CA GLU A 314 -22.10 10.51 11.99
C GLU A 314 -22.13 9.75 10.65
N LEU A 315 -21.84 8.44 10.66
CA LEU A 315 -21.93 7.59 9.47
C LEU A 315 -23.37 7.50 8.93
N GLN A 316 -24.37 7.37 9.80
CA GLN A 316 -25.79 7.40 9.41
C GLN A 316 -26.17 8.73 8.73
N ARG A 317 -25.70 9.86 9.28
CA ARG A 317 -25.91 11.20 8.69
C ARG A 317 -25.25 11.35 7.32
N ASN A 318 -24.04 10.79 7.16
CA ASN A 318 -23.32 10.80 5.88
C ASN A 318 -23.99 9.91 4.82
N LEU A 319 -24.61 8.80 5.24
CA LEU A 319 -25.38 7.90 4.37
C LEU A 319 -26.68 8.57 3.88
N GLU A 320 -27.46 9.20 4.75
CA GLU A 320 -28.57 10.09 4.34
C GLU A 320 -28.11 11.18 3.35
N GLY A 321 -26.90 11.72 3.54
CA GLY A 321 -26.28 12.69 2.65
C GLY A 321 -25.85 12.10 1.30
N ALA A 322 -25.61 10.79 1.21
CA ALA A 322 -25.38 10.08 -0.04
C ALA A 322 -26.68 9.82 -0.80
N ASP A 323 -27.73 9.34 -0.13
CA ASP A 323 -29.04 9.06 -0.75
C ASP A 323 -29.69 10.31 -1.37
N LYS A 324 -29.55 11.45 -0.70
CA LYS A 324 -29.99 12.77 -1.20
C LYS A 324 -29.20 13.24 -2.42
N ARG A 325 -27.95 12.80 -2.60
CA ARG A 325 -27.16 13.04 -3.83
C ARG A 325 -27.53 12.03 -4.93
N ASN A 326 -27.80 10.78 -4.56
CA ASN A 326 -28.14 9.72 -5.51
C ASN A 326 -29.49 10.00 -6.20
N SER A 327 -30.49 10.43 -5.44
CA SER A 327 -31.78 10.92 -5.98
C SER A 327 -31.62 12.12 -6.92
N LEU A 328 -30.84 13.14 -6.55
CA LEU A 328 -30.53 14.28 -7.44
C LEU A 328 -29.79 13.88 -8.72
N LEU A 329 -28.96 12.83 -8.68
CA LEU A 329 -28.33 12.25 -9.87
C LEU A 329 -29.34 11.49 -10.73
N GLN A 330 -30.27 10.75 -10.11
CA GLN A 330 -31.34 10.03 -10.81
C GLN A 330 -32.32 10.99 -11.52
N ASP A 331 -32.74 12.07 -10.86
CA ASP A 331 -33.51 13.17 -11.48
C ASP A 331 -32.76 13.82 -12.66
N SER A 332 -31.42 13.83 -12.61
CA SER A 332 -30.57 14.39 -13.67
C SER A 332 -30.35 13.43 -14.83
N LEU A 333 -30.31 12.12 -14.57
CA LEU A 333 -30.31 11.08 -15.59
C LEU A 333 -31.65 11.03 -16.34
N GLN A 334 -32.79 11.06 -15.63
CA GLN A 334 -34.10 11.06 -16.28
C GLN A 334 -34.25 12.26 -17.25
N ARG A 335 -33.82 13.46 -16.85
CA ARG A 335 -33.86 14.64 -17.73
C ARG A 335 -32.92 14.54 -18.94
N LEU A 336 -31.83 13.77 -18.85
CA LEU A 336 -30.95 13.47 -19.98
C LEU A 336 -31.57 12.42 -20.92
N GLU A 337 -32.27 11.41 -20.38
CA GLU A 337 -33.03 10.46 -21.18
C GLU A 337 -34.18 11.16 -21.93
N GLU A 338 -34.91 12.06 -21.27
CA GLU A 338 -35.94 12.91 -21.89
C GLU A 338 -35.37 13.78 -23.04
N ASP A 339 -34.24 14.46 -22.82
CA ASP A 339 -33.55 15.26 -23.86
C ASP A 339 -32.99 14.41 -25.02
N VAL A 340 -32.56 13.17 -24.77
CA VAL A 340 -32.18 12.22 -25.84
C VAL A 340 -33.42 11.84 -26.67
N THR A 341 -34.55 11.48 -26.05
CA THR A 341 -35.76 11.14 -26.82
C THR A 341 -36.30 12.33 -27.63
N ALA A 342 -36.16 13.56 -27.13
CA ALA A 342 -36.50 14.78 -27.88
C ALA A 342 -35.61 14.97 -29.12
N LYS A 343 -34.31 14.63 -29.02
CA LYS A 343 -33.36 14.68 -30.15
C LYS A 343 -33.62 13.59 -31.18
N ASP A 344 -33.96 12.38 -30.76
CA ASP A 344 -34.33 11.29 -31.68
C ASP A 344 -35.61 11.62 -32.46
N VAL A 345 -36.60 12.25 -31.82
CA VAL A 345 -37.80 12.76 -32.49
C VAL A 345 -37.46 13.85 -33.51
N LEU A 346 -36.58 14.79 -33.17
CA LEU A 346 -36.12 15.83 -34.11
C LEU A 346 -35.40 15.21 -35.32
N LEU A 347 -34.45 14.30 -35.09
CA LEU A 347 -33.71 13.59 -36.15
C LEU A 347 -34.65 12.79 -37.06
N LEU A 348 -35.72 12.19 -36.51
CA LEU A 348 -36.74 11.51 -37.29
C LEU A 348 -37.52 12.49 -38.19
N THR A 349 -37.88 13.68 -37.69
CA THR A 349 -38.54 14.71 -38.50
C THR A 349 -37.62 15.31 -39.59
N GLU A 350 -36.33 15.49 -39.29
CA GLU A 350 -35.33 15.93 -40.27
C GLU A 350 -35.13 14.89 -41.39
N LYS A 351 -35.03 13.61 -41.03
CA LYS A 351 -34.98 12.50 -41.98
C LYS A 351 -36.23 12.45 -42.88
N GLN A 352 -37.43 12.67 -42.32
CA GLN A 352 -38.67 12.74 -43.11
C GLN A 352 -38.69 13.96 -44.06
N ALA A 353 -38.18 15.11 -43.63
CA ALA A 353 -38.07 16.30 -44.49
C ALA A 353 -37.07 16.09 -45.64
N HIS A 354 -35.94 15.43 -45.38
CA HIS A 354 -34.98 15.04 -46.43
C HIS A 354 -35.55 14.00 -47.41
N GLU A 355 -36.29 12.99 -46.93
CA GLU A 355 -36.96 12.00 -47.78
C GLU A 355 -38.00 12.66 -48.71
N ALA A 356 -38.82 13.58 -48.17
CA ALA A 356 -39.77 14.36 -48.96
C ALA A 356 -39.07 15.23 -50.02
N THR A 357 -37.98 15.91 -49.64
CA THR A 357 -37.16 16.71 -50.55
C THR A 357 -36.56 15.85 -51.67
N ARG A 358 -35.98 14.69 -51.32
CA ARG A 358 -35.44 13.71 -52.27
C ARG A 358 -36.49 13.24 -53.26
N LYS A 359 -37.72 12.95 -52.79
CA LYS A 359 -38.84 12.60 -53.68
C LYS A 359 -39.16 13.73 -54.67
N THR A 360 -39.27 14.98 -54.21
CA THR A 360 -39.54 16.11 -55.11
C THR A 360 -38.42 16.36 -56.13
N LEU A 361 -37.17 16.03 -55.80
CA LEU A 361 -36.05 16.09 -56.74
C LEU A 361 -36.14 15.00 -57.82
N VAL A 362 -36.45 13.75 -57.44
CA VAL A 362 -36.67 12.66 -58.42
C VAL A 362 -37.83 12.98 -59.35
N GLU A 363 -38.97 13.44 -58.83
CA GLU A 363 -40.11 13.86 -59.66
C GLU A 363 -39.77 15.07 -60.57
N ALA A 364 -38.73 15.86 -60.27
CA ALA A 364 -38.23 16.92 -61.14
C ALA A 364 -37.26 16.39 -62.21
N GLN A 365 -36.45 15.38 -61.88
CA GLN A 365 -35.58 14.69 -62.84
C GLN A 365 -36.40 13.94 -63.91
N GLU A 366 -37.43 13.19 -63.51
CA GLU A 366 -38.33 12.50 -64.44
C GLU A 366 -38.99 13.46 -65.45
N ARG A 367 -39.44 14.64 -64.98
CA ARG A 367 -40.01 15.69 -65.85
C ARG A 367 -38.96 16.30 -66.79
N ASN A 368 -37.71 16.43 -66.36
CA ASN A 368 -36.62 16.90 -67.21
C ASN A 368 -36.24 15.87 -68.29
N GLU A 369 -36.29 14.58 -67.99
CA GLU A 369 -36.12 13.51 -68.98
C GLU A 369 -37.26 13.47 -70.00
N GLU A 370 -38.52 13.66 -69.57
CA GLU A 370 -39.66 13.77 -70.48
C GLU A 370 -39.53 15.01 -71.41
N LEU A 371 -39.08 16.14 -70.88
CA LEU A 371 -38.79 17.34 -71.68
C LEU A 371 -37.62 17.12 -72.66
N LEU A 372 -36.53 16.49 -72.24
CA LEU A 372 -35.40 16.14 -73.12
C LEU A 372 -35.83 15.22 -74.27
N LYS A 373 -36.64 14.19 -73.98
CA LYS A 373 -37.19 13.31 -74.99
C LYS A 373 -38.08 14.05 -75.98
N LYS A 374 -38.91 14.99 -75.48
CA LYS A 374 -39.76 15.82 -76.34
C LYS A 374 -38.95 16.76 -77.25
N ILE A 375 -37.88 17.38 -76.72
CA ILE A 375 -36.94 18.17 -77.52
C ILE A 375 -36.33 17.31 -78.63
N HIS A 376 -35.95 16.05 -78.34
CA HIS A 376 -35.39 15.14 -79.35
C HIS A 376 -36.40 14.74 -80.44
N ASP A 377 -37.67 14.52 -80.08
CA ASP A 377 -38.74 14.29 -81.07
C ASP A 377 -39.04 15.57 -81.89
N ASP A 378 -38.95 16.77 -81.30
CA ASP A 378 -39.10 18.04 -82.01
C ASP A 378 -37.90 18.35 -82.93
N ASP A 379 -36.65 18.06 -82.53
CA ASP A 379 -35.46 18.13 -83.39
C ASP A 379 -35.58 17.21 -84.62
N LYS A 380 -36.13 16.01 -84.41
CA LYS A 380 -36.42 15.05 -85.48
C LYS A 380 -37.51 15.56 -86.43
N ASN A 381 -38.54 16.24 -85.90
CA ASN A 381 -39.53 16.95 -86.72
C ASN A 381 -38.90 18.10 -87.51
N ILE A 382 -37.98 18.86 -86.91
CA ILE A 382 -37.22 19.94 -87.56
C ILE A 382 -36.35 19.40 -88.70
N LEU A 383 -35.63 18.30 -88.49
CA LEU A 383 -34.87 17.60 -89.54
C LEU A 383 -35.77 17.14 -90.70
N GLN A 384 -36.95 16.58 -90.39
CA GLN A 384 -37.91 16.15 -91.41
C GLN A 384 -38.53 17.34 -92.17
N LEU A 385 -38.70 18.49 -91.51
CA LEU A 385 -39.06 19.76 -92.15
C LEU A 385 -37.92 20.31 -93.01
N GLN A 386 -36.65 20.24 -92.58
CA GLN A 386 -35.49 20.64 -93.37
C GLN A 386 -35.37 19.82 -94.65
N PHE A 387 -35.49 18.49 -94.60
CA PHE A 387 -35.55 17.65 -95.81
C PHE A 387 -36.74 18.00 -96.72
N THR A 388 -37.88 18.41 -96.13
CA THR A 388 -39.05 18.85 -96.90
C THR A 388 -38.81 20.20 -97.57
N ILE A 389 -38.15 21.14 -96.88
CA ILE A 389 -37.73 22.45 -97.41
C ILE A 389 -36.70 22.25 -98.52
N GLN A 390 -35.63 21.49 -98.31
CA GLN A 390 -34.60 21.22 -99.31
C GLN A 390 -35.19 20.62 -100.60
N ARG A 391 -36.14 19.68 -100.48
CA ARG A 391 -36.86 19.12 -101.63
C ARG A 391 -37.81 20.13 -102.29
N LEU A 392 -38.37 21.09 -101.56
CA LEU A 392 -39.15 22.19 -102.11
C LEU A 392 -38.27 23.25 -102.78
N GLU A 393 -37.07 23.51 -102.27
CA GLU A 393 -36.04 24.35 -102.87
C GLU A 393 -35.53 23.73 -104.17
N GLU A 394 -35.24 22.43 -104.19
CA GLU A 394 -34.85 21.68 -105.39
C GLU A 394 -35.98 21.64 -106.45
N ASN A 395 -37.24 21.49 -106.01
CA ASN A 395 -38.41 21.58 -106.89
C ASN A 395 -38.66 23.03 -107.38
N THR A 396 -38.29 24.04 -106.57
CA THR A 396 -38.34 25.45 -106.95
C THR A 396 -37.24 25.76 -107.96
N ALA A 397 -36.00 25.33 -107.72
CA ALA A 397 -34.87 25.51 -108.63
C ALA A 397 -35.08 24.78 -109.97
N THR A 398 -35.66 23.57 -109.96
CA THR A 398 -36.03 22.89 -111.21
C THR A 398 -37.19 23.58 -111.93
N LYS A 399 -38.17 24.14 -111.20
CA LYS A 399 -39.24 24.98 -111.77
C LYS A 399 -38.72 26.33 -112.30
N GLU A 400 -37.73 26.93 -111.65
CA GLU A 400 -37.05 28.14 -112.12
C GLU A 400 -36.20 27.86 -113.35
N ASN A 401 -35.52 26.71 -113.43
CA ASN A 401 -34.87 26.25 -114.65
C ASN A 401 -35.89 25.94 -115.77
N LEU A 402 -37.09 25.48 -115.44
CA LEU A 402 -38.19 25.30 -116.38
C LEU A 402 -38.72 26.65 -116.88
N LEU A 403 -38.93 27.63 -115.99
CA LEU A 403 -39.29 29.01 -116.32
C LEU A 403 -38.16 29.76 -117.04
N LEU A 404 -36.90 29.40 -116.81
CA LEU A 404 -35.76 29.93 -117.54
C LEU A 404 -35.74 29.38 -118.96
N ARG A 405 -35.96 28.07 -119.17
CA ARG A 405 -36.16 27.50 -120.51
C ARG A 405 -37.42 28.01 -121.19
N GLU A 406 -38.50 28.23 -120.44
CA GLU A 406 -39.72 28.84 -120.97
C GLU A 406 -39.50 30.31 -121.32
N ARG A 407 -38.63 31.04 -120.60
CA ARG A 407 -38.11 32.34 -121.03
C ARG A 407 -37.22 32.24 -122.26
N GLU A 408 -36.23 31.36 -122.30
CA GLU A 408 -35.37 31.14 -123.48
C GLU A 408 -36.20 30.73 -124.70
N GLN A 409 -37.30 30.00 -124.51
CA GLN A 409 -38.27 29.62 -125.55
C GLN A 409 -39.21 30.77 -125.93
N ASN A 410 -39.62 31.63 -124.99
CA ASN A 410 -40.38 32.85 -125.27
C ASN A 410 -39.51 33.94 -125.91
N ASP A 411 -38.23 34.04 -125.55
CA ASP A 411 -37.22 34.90 -126.18
C ASP A 411 -36.87 34.33 -127.56
N ALA A 412 -36.76 33.01 -127.72
CA ALA A 412 -36.59 32.38 -129.03
C ALA A 412 -37.83 32.51 -129.93
N THR A 413 -39.06 32.50 -129.38
CA THR A 413 -40.28 32.68 -130.19
C THR A 413 -40.60 34.14 -130.47
N THR A 414 -40.36 35.08 -129.54
CA THR A 414 -40.42 36.52 -129.84
C THR A 414 -39.31 36.92 -130.81
N LYS A 415 -38.10 36.38 -130.69
CA LYS A 415 -37.05 36.52 -131.71
C LYS A 415 -37.46 35.90 -133.03
N ALA A 416 -38.00 34.68 -133.06
CA ALA A 416 -38.52 34.09 -134.29
C ALA A 416 -39.70 34.86 -134.88
N GLN A 417 -40.47 35.60 -134.06
CA GLN A 417 -41.60 36.42 -134.50
C GLN A 417 -41.16 37.81 -134.99
N ILE A 418 -40.11 38.40 -134.40
CA ILE A 418 -39.38 39.56 -134.95
C ILE A 418 -38.74 39.18 -136.28
N GLU A 419 -37.97 38.08 -136.31
CA GLU A 419 -37.40 37.55 -137.55
C GLU A 419 -38.50 37.10 -138.55
N SER A 420 -39.71 36.76 -138.10
CA SER A 420 -40.85 36.47 -138.99
C SER A 420 -41.50 37.74 -139.54
N GLN A 421 -41.46 38.85 -138.79
CA GLN A 421 -41.86 40.16 -139.27
C GLN A 421 -40.86 40.65 -140.33
N GLU A 422 -39.56 40.53 -140.05
CA GLU A 422 -38.47 40.86 -140.99
C GLU A 422 -38.48 39.94 -142.23
N ARG A 423 -38.66 38.63 -142.06
CA ARG A 423 -38.83 37.69 -143.20
C ARG A 423 -40.09 37.97 -144.02
N SER A 424 -41.12 38.59 -143.45
CA SER A 424 -42.31 39.01 -144.21
C SER A 424 -42.03 40.21 -145.13
N GLU A 425 -41.05 41.05 -144.80
CA GLU A 425 -40.57 42.13 -145.67
C GLU A 425 -39.50 41.64 -146.67
N GLU A 426 -38.66 40.69 -146.27
CA GLU A 426 -37.59 40.16 -147.13
C GLU A 426 -38.04 39.07 -148.13
N LEU A 427 -39.12 38.32 -147.84
CA LEU A 427 -39.71 37.35 -148.79
C LEU A 427 -40.23 37.99 -150.09
N LEU A 428 -40.39 39.32 -150.13
CA LEU A 428 -40.70 40.06 -151.36
C LEU A 428 -39.46 40.21 -152.30
N LYS A 429 -38.27 39.74 -151.90
CA LYS A 429 -37.00 40.05 -152.57
C LYS A 429 -36.20 38.83 -153.08
N LYS A 430 -36.94 37.89 -153.69
CA LYS A 430 -36.48 36.85 -154.66
C LYS A 430 -35.89 35.59 -154.01
N PHE A 431 -36.44 34.38 -154.17
CA PHE A 431 -37.06 33.75 -155.35
C PHE A 431 -36.07 33.44 -156.50
N VAL A 432 -34.80 33.14 -156.18
CA VAL A 432 -33.81 32.59 -157.17
C VAL A 432 -32.95 31.45 -156.59
N ASP A 433 -32.12 31.71 -155.57
CA ASP A 433 -30.97 30.83 -155.25
C ASP A 433 -31.15 29.91 -154.03
N VAL A 434 -32.14 29.00 -154.07
CA VAL A 434 -32.21 27.84 -153.14
C VAL A 434 -31.63 26.57 -153.76
N ASP A 435 -31.80 26.38 -155.08
CA ASP A 435 -31.48 25.13 -155.78
C ASP A 435 -29.98 24.89 -156.08
N ARG A 436 -29.03 25.54 -155.38
CA ARG A 436 -27.61 25.43 -155.75
C ARG A 436 -26.53 25.53 -154.68
N LYS A 437 -26.70 24.80 -153.56
CA LYS A 437 -25.58 24.12 -152.84
C LYS A 437 -25.97 23.13 -151.73
N ILE A 438 -27.02 22.33 -151.95
CA ILE A 438 -27.23 21.09 -151.18
C ILE A 438 -26.19 20.01 -151.60
N ASP A 439 -25.56 20.16 -152.77
CA ASP A 439 -24.55 19.23 -153.33
C ASP A 439 -23.16 19.25 -152.66
N LEU A 440 -22.95 20.01 -151.57
CA LEU A 440 -21.72 19.95 -150.75
C LEU A 440 -21.99 19.44 -149.32
N LEU A 441 -22.91 18.49 -149.27
CA LEU A 441 -22.99 17.45 -148.25
C LEU A 441 -21.62 16.80 -147.97
N GLN A 442 -21.40 16.43 -146.70
CA GLN A 442 -20.90 15.09 -146.34
C GLN A 442 -19.43 14.72 -146.57
N ASP A 443 -18.50 15.68 -146.78
CA ASP A 443 -17.05 15.40 -146.88
C ASP A 443 -16.16 16.22 -145.91
N SER A 444 -16.68 16.61 -144.74
CA SER A 444 -15.91 17.39 -143.73
C SER A 444 -16.29 17.11 -142.26
N ILE A 445 -16.95 16.00 -141.97
CA ILE A 445 -17.14 15.49 -140.59
C ILE A 445 -16.48 14.11 -140.45
N GLU A 446 -15.28 13.97 -141.01
CA GLU A 446 -14.37 12.86 -140.70
C GLU A 446 -12.90 13.34 -140.68
N ARG A 447 -12.28 13.18 -139.50
CA ARG A 447 -10.86 13.37 -139.07
C ARG A 447 -10.55 14.58 -138.16
N LEU A 448 -9.67 14.30 -137.18
CA LEU A 448 -8.97 15.19 -136.22
C LEU A 448 -9.84 15.81 -135.11
N GLY A 449 -9.48 15.73 -133.82
CA GLY A 449 -8.44 14.96 -133.10
C GLY A 449 -8.57 15.24 -131.58
N GLU A 450 -8.56 14.27 -130.66
CA GLU A 450 -7.42 13.48 -130.11
C GLU A 450 -6.90 14.00 -128.74
N SER A 451 -6.71 13.08 -127.77
CA SER A 451 -5.79 13.17 -126.60
C SER A 451 -6.12 14.16 -125.43
N SER A 452 -5.63 14.01 -124.17
CA SER A 452 -5.63 12.89 -123.18
C SER A 452 -5.20 13.41 -121.76
N THR A 453 -4.72 12.52 -120.86
CA THR A 453 -3.88 12.76 -119.64
C THR A 453 -4.42 13.44 -118.33
N THR A 454 -5.71 13.38 -117.95
CA THR A 454 -6.17 13.92 -116.63
C THR A 454 -7.15 13.05 -115.81
N LYS A 455 -7.01 11.72 -115.78
CA LYS A 455 -7.87 10.86 -114.92
C LYS A 455 -7.16 9.84 -114.01
N ASP A 456 -6.08 9.22 -114.45
CA ASP A 456 -5.49 8.08 -113.70
C ASP A 456 -4.66 8.48 -112.48
N ALA A 457 -4.33 9.76 -112.31
CA ALA A 457 -3.54 10.27 -111.18
C ALA A 457 -4.33 10.36 -109.86
N LEU A 458 -5.64 10.65 -109.91
CA LEU A 458 -6.45 10.84 -108.69
C LEU A 458 -6.86 9.51 -108.04
N LEU A 459 -7.13 8.48 -108.86
CA LEU A 459 -7.60 7.16 -108.41
C LEU A 459 -6.56 6.35 -107.61
N LEU A 460 -5.30 6.79 -107.55
CA LEU A 460 -4.26 6.17 -106.72
C LEU A 460 -4.24 6.72 -105.28
N SER A 461 -4.47 8.03 -105.11
CA SER A 461 -4.42 8.70 -103.79
C SER A 461 -5.57 8.25 -102.89
N GLU A 462 -6.81 8.25 -103.41
CA GLU A 462 -8.00 7.78 -102.68
C GLU A 462 -7.86 6.34 -102.15
N ARG A 463 -7.08 5.49 -102.82
CA ARG A 463 -6.86 4.11 -102.37
C ARG A 463 -5.89 4.02 -101.19
N GLN A 464 -4.83 4.84 -101.18
CA GLN A 464 -3.84 4.83 -100.11
C GLN A 464 -4.41 5.41 -98.80
N GLU A 465 -5.17 6.51 -98.87
CA GLU A 465 -5.85 7.09 -97.69
C GLU A 465 -6.91 6.14 -97.12
N LYS A 466 -7.66 5.44 -97.99
CA LYS A 466 -8.70 4.48 -97.58
C LYS A 466 -8.14 3.26 -96.85
N ASP A 467 -7.00 2.73 -97.28
CA ASP A 467 -6.38 1.59 -96.60
C ASP A 467 -5.58 2.01 -95.34
N ALA A 468 -5.14 3.27 -95.24
CA ALA A 468 -4.64 3.84 -93.98
C ALA A 468 -5.74 3.96 -92.91
N MET A 469 -6.87 4.59 -93.24
CA MET A 469 -8.00 4.74 -92.29
C MET A 469 -8.57 3.38 -91.83
N LYS A 470 -8.56 2.34 -92.69
CA LYS A 470 -8.92 0.97 -92.27
C LYS A 470 -8.01 0.42 -91.18
N LYS A 471 -6.70 0.71 -91.23
CA LYS A 471 -5.74 0.22 -90.24
C LYS A 471 -5.98 0.86 -88.89
N GLU A 472 -6.17 2.18 -88.86
CA GLU A 472 -6.49 2.92 -87.63
C GLU A 472 -7.83 2.48 -87.03
N LEU A 473 -8.85 2.23 -87.87
CA LEU A 473 -10.14 1.69 -87.43
C LEU A 473 -10.03 0.28 -86.84
N ALA A 474 -9.15 -0.58 -87.38
CA ALA A 474 -8.90 -1.91 -86.82
C ALA A 474 -8.19 -1.84 -85.46
N GLU A 475 -7.15 -1.00 -85.33
CA GLU A 475 -6.46 -0.81 -84.05
C GLU A 475 -7.33 -0.08 -83.01
N ALA A 476 -8.31 0.73 -83.43
CA ALA A 476 -9.31 1.30 -82.54
C ALA A 476 -10.31 0.22 -82.06
N GLY A 477 -10.72 -0.70 -82.94
CA GLY A 477 -11.57 -1.84 -82.58
C GLY A 477 -10.92 -2.77 -81.56
N GLU A 478 -9.63 -3.06 -81.72
CA GLU A 478 -8.87 -3.92 -80.79
C GLU A 478 -8.74 -3.28 -79.40
N ARG A 479 -8.41 -1.98 -79.33
CA ARG A 479 -8.37 -1.22 -78.05
C ARG A 479 -9.75 -1.11 -77.39
N ASN A 480 -10.83 -0.96 -78.17
CA ASN A 480 -12.18 -1.00 -77.64
C ASN A 480 -12.55 -2.38 -77.08
N GLY A 481 -12.06 -3.47 -77.69
CA GLY A 481 -12.20 -4.83 -77.16
C GLY A 481 -11.49 -5.01 -75.81
N GLU A 482 -10.25 -4.52 -75.67
CA GLU A 482 -9.56 -4.51 -74.37
C GLU A 482 -10.30 -3.69 -73.30
N LEU A 483 -10.87 -2.54 -73.68
CA LEU A 483 -11.65 -1.71 -72.75
C LEU A 483 -12.96 -2.39 -72.35
N LEU A 484 -13.64 -3.08 -73.27
CA LEU A 484 -14.81 -3.91 -72.96
C LEU A 484 -14.48 -5.00 -71.94
N MET A 485 -13.41 -5.77 -72.17
CA MET A 485 -12.96 -6.81 -71.23
C MET A 485 -12.64 -6.25 -69.83
N LYS A 486 -12.07 -5.03 -69.75
CA LYS A 486 -11.79 -4.35 -68.46
C LYS A 486 -13.07 -3.80 -67.81
N ILE A 487 -14.07 -3.40 -68.59
CA ILE A 487 -15.40 -3.01 -68.10
C ILE A 487 -16.15 -4.24 -67.57
N GLU A 488 -16.10 -5.37 -68.26
CA GLU A 488 -16.65 -6.66 -67.80
C GLU A 488 -16.04 -7.09 -66.46
N ASP A 489 -14.70 -7.13 -66.37
CA ASP A 489 -13.93 -7.48 -65.16
C ASP A 489 -14.16 -6.49 -63.99
N THR A 490 -14.47 -5.22 -64.26
CA THR A 490 -14.87 -4.27 -63.21
C THR A 490 -16.34 -4.41 -62.82
N ASN A 491 -17.23 -4.77 -63.74
CA ASN A 491 -18.64 -5.06 -63.45
C ASN A 491 -18.80 -6.33 -62.61
N GLU A 492 -18.07 -7.41 -62.91
CA GLU A 492 -18.04 -8.63 -62.07
C GLU A 492 -17.57 -8.32 -60.65
N LYS A 493 -16.60 -7.42 -60.48
CA LYS A 493 -16.12 -6.96 -59.16
C LYS A 493 -17.13 -6.08 -58.44
N ILE A 494 -17.85 -5.21 -59.16
CA ILE A 494 -18.95 -4.41 -58.61
C ILE A 494 -20.10 -5.34 -58.16
N GLU A 495 -20.47 -6.34 -58.95
CA GLU A 495 -21.48 -7.34 -58.59
C GLU A 495 -21.02 -8.18 -57.37
N HIS A 496 -19.75 -8.59 -57.30
CA HIS A 496 -19.22 -9.29 -56.14
C HIS A 496 -19.24 -8.43 -54.86
N LEU A 497 -18.92 -7.14 -54.97
CA LEU A 497 -19.01 -6.19 -53.87
C LEU A 497 -20.46 -5.93 -53.45
N GLN A 498 -21.39 -5.78 -54.40
CA GLN A 498 -22.82 -5.64 -54.11
C GLN A 498 -23.38 -6.88 -53.40
N ASN A 499 -23.07 -8.09 -53.87
CA ASN A 499 -23.43 -9.33 -53.20
C ASN A 499 -22.78 -9.50 -51.81
N THR A 500 -21.66 -8.83 -51.56
CA THR A 500 -21.01 -8.79 -50.23
C THR A 500 -21.69 -7.77 -49.32
N ILE A 501 -22.08 -6.60 -49.84
CA ILE A 501 -22.85 -5.58 -49.12
C ILE A 501 -24.21 -6.14 -48.70
N ILE A 502 -24.96 -6.80 -49.60
CA ILE A 502 -26.25 -7.42 -49.29
C ILE A 502 -26.14 -8.41 -48.13
N LYS A 503 -25.10 -9.26 -48.12
CA LYS A 503 -24.85 -10.20 -47.01
C LYS A 503 -24.50 -9.51 -45.70
N LEU A 504 -23.76 -8.40 -45.75
CA LEU A 504 -23.46 -7.59 -44.57
C LEU A 504 -24.72 -6.88 -44.05
N GLU A 505 -25.62 -6.44 -44.92
CA GLU A 505 -26.93 -5.88 -44.56
C GLU A 505 -27.84 -6.96 -43.94
N GLU A 506 -27.85 -8.19 -44.48
CA GLU A 506 -28.52 -9.35 -43.88
C GLU A 506 -27.94 -9.73 -42.51
N ASP A 507 -26.60 -9.77 -42.36
CA ASP A 507 -25.92 -10.03 -41.08
C ASP A 507 -26.15 -8.91 -40.04
N ILE A 508 -26.29 -7.66 -40.47
CA ILE A 508 -26.66 -6.52 -39.60
C ILE A 508 -28.11 -6.67 -39.16
N ALA A 509 -29.05 -6.91 -40.08
CA ALA A 509 -30.46 -7.12 -39.73
C ALA A 509 -30.65 -8.32 -38.77
N ALA A 510 -29.90 -9.41 -38.97
CA ALA A 510 -29.90 -10.55 -38.06
C ALA A 510 -29.32 -10.20 -36.66
N LYS A 511 -28.29 -9.34 -36.61
CA LYS A 511 -27.75 -8.82 -35.34
C LYS A 511 -28.72 -7.87 -34.64
N ASP A 512 -29.42 -7.01 -35.36
CA ASP A 512 -30.40 -6.09 -34.77
C ASP A 512 -31.59 -6.84 -34.16
N VAL A 513 -32.08 -7.89 -34.82
CA VAL A 513 -33.10 -8.80 -34.24
C VAL A 513 -32.57 -9.51 -32.98
N SER A 514 -31.29 -9.93 -32.97
CA SER A 514 -30.65 -10.53 -31.81
C SER A 514 -30.44 -9.53 -30.65
N LEU A 515 -30.08 -8.28 -30.97
CA LEU A 515 -29.93 -7.18 -30.03
C LEU A 515 -31.28 -6.81 -29.39
N GLU A 516 -32.36 -6.78 -30.17
CA GLU A 516 -33.70 -6.48 -29.68
C GLU A 516 -34.28 -7.62 -28.83
N ALA A 517 -33.99 -8.88 -29.17
CA ALA A 517 -34.28 -10.01 -28.29
C ALA A 517 -33.50 -9.92 -26.95
N ALA A 518 -32.21 -9.54 -27.00
CA ALA A 518 -31.40 -9.32 -25.81
C ALA A 518 -31.88 -8.11 -24.96
N ARG A 519 -32.44 -7.07 -25.58
CA ARG A 519 -33.11 -5.96 -24.87
C ARG A 519 -34.35 -6.44 -24.15
N GLN A 520 -35.24 -7.19 -24.81
CA GLN A 520 -36.44 -7.74 -24.19
C GLN A 520 -36.11 -8.72 -23.05
N GLU A 521 -35.02 -9.49 -23.17
CA GLU A 521 -34.51 -10.31 -22.06
C GLU A 521 -33.99 -9.44 -20.91
N ASN A 522 -33.22 -8.38 -21.18
CA ASN A 522 -32.76 -7.43 -20.16
C ASN A 522 -33.93 -6.71 -19.45
N ASP A 523 -34.99 -6.34 -20.17
CA ASP A 523 -36.18 -5.70 -19.58
C ASP A 523 -36.98 -6.69 -18.72
N SER A 524 -37.07 -7.95 -19.15
CA SER A 524 -37.63 -9.04 -18.35
C SER A 524 -36.83 -9.28 -17.06
N ILE A 525 -35.49 -9.23 -17.14
CA ILE A 525 -34.59 -9.32 -15.99
C ILE A 525 -34.72 -8.10 -15.08
N ARG A 526 -34.75 -6.87 -15.62
CA ARG A 526 -34.96 -5.61 -14.87
C ARG A 526 -36.29 -5.64 -14.12
N LYS A 527 -37.37 -6.08 -14.77
CA LYS A 527 -38.67 -6.26 -14.12
C LYS A 527 -38.60 -7.31 -13.01
N SER A 528 -38.00 -8.47 -13.28
CA SER A 528 -37.84 -9.54 -12.29
C SER A 528 -37.01 -9.10 -11.07
N LEU A 529 -35.99 -8.26 -11.28
CA LEU A 529 -35.19 -7.63 -10.25
C LEU A 529 -36.00 -6.62 -9.43
N THR A 530 -36.80 -5.78 -10.09
CA THR A 530 -37.70 -4.82 -9.43
C THR A 530 -38.71 -5.55 -8.53
N GLU A 531 -39.37 -6.59 -9.05
CA GLU A 531 -40.27 -7.42 -8.24
C GLU A 531 -39.53 -8.19 -7.12
N ALA A 532 -38.21 -8.43 -7.23
CA ALA A 532 -37.41 -9.01 -6.16
C ALA A 532 -37.03 -7.95 -5.09
N GLN A 533 -36.78 -6.71 -5.49
CA GLN A 533 -36.57 -5.58 -4.59
C GLN A 533 -37.84 -5.27 -3.80
N GLU A 534 -39.01 -5.19 -4.44
CA GLU A 534 -40.31 -5.04 -3.76
C GLU A 534 -40.56 -6.16 -2.74
N ARG A 535 -40.25 -7.43 -3.08
CA ARG A 535 -40.36 -8.57 -2.15
C ARG A 535 -39.37 -8.46 -0.99
N ASN A 536 -38.17 -7.94 -1.21
CA ASN A 536 -37.19 -7.71 -0.15
C ASN A 536 -37.59 -6.55 0.77
N GLU A 537 -38.15 -5.46 0.25
CA GLU A 537 -38.74 -4.38 1.06
C GLU A 537 -39.93 -4.87 1.89
N GLU A 538 -40.81 -5.69 1.31
CA GLU A 538 -41.92 -6.32 2.01
C GLU A 538 -41.45 -7.31 3.09
N LEU A 539 -40.30 -7.98 2.90
CA LEU A 539 -39.66 -8.80 3.93
C LEU A 539 -38.99 -7.94 5.01
N LEU A 540 -38.30 -6.86 4.67
CA LEU A 540 -37.74 -5.90 5.62
C LEU A 540 -38.83 -5.28 6.50
N ARG A 541 -39.97 -4.91 5.90
CA ARG A 541 -41.15 -4.40 6.61
C ARG A 541 -41.68 -5.43 7.62
N LYS A 542 -41.74 -6.71 7.25
CA LYS A 542 -42.12 -7.83 8.12
C LYS A 542 -41.06 -8.17 9.18
N ILE A 543 -39.78 -7.95 8.91
CA ILE A 543 -38.71 -8.09 9.90
C ILE A 543 -38.87 -6.98 10.95
N SER A 544 -39.04 -5.72 10.53
CA SER A 544 -39.26 -4.60 11.45
C SER A 544 -40.55 -4.73 12.29
N ASP A 545 -41.66 -5.17 11.68
CA ASP A 545 -42.89 -5.53 12.41
C ASP A 545 -42.66 -6.66 13.42
N ASN A 546 -41.83 -7.66 13.09
CA ASN A 546 -41.48 -8.75 14.00
C ASN A 546 -40.51 -8.29 15.10
N GLU A 547 -39.55 -7.40 14.82
CA GLU A 547 -38.67 -6.78 15.81
C GLU A 547 -39.46 -5.92 16.79
N TYR A 548 -40.40 -5.12 16.31
CA TYR A 548 -41.35 -4.37 17.14
C TYR A 548 -42.21 -5.31 18.00
N ARG A 549 -42.68 -6.44 17.46
CA ARG A 549 -43.38 -7.47 18.22
C ARG A 549 -42.47 -8.21 19.21
N ILE A 550 -41.20 -8.40 18.91
CA ILE A 550 -40.20 -9.00 19.83
C ILE A 550 -39.94 -8.03 20.98
N HIS A 551 -39.75 -6.74 20.73
CA HIS A 551 -39.67 -5.71 21.76
C HIS A 551 -40.93 -5.68 22.62
N LEU A 552 -42.12 -5.67 22.02
CA LEU A 552 -43.39 -5.69 22.77
C LEU A 552 -43.55 -6.99 23.60
N LEU A 553 -43.07 -8.12 23.11
CA LEU A 553 -43.01 -9.38 23.87
C LEU A 553 -41.95 -9.32 24.97
N GLN A 554 -40.81 -8.67 24.76
CA GLN A 554 -39.77 -8.43 25.78
C GLN A 554 -40.29 -7.54 26.91
N ASP A 555 -40.97 -6.44 26.59
CA ASP A 555 -41.68 -5.60 27.55
C ASP A 555 -42.74 -6.40 28.31
N THR A 556 -43.50 -7.25 27.60
CA THR A 556 -44.50 -8.12 28.24
C THR A 556 -43.84 -9.17 29.15
N VAL A 557 -42.69 -9.73 28.76
CA VAL A 557 -41.92 -10.69 29.57
C VAL A 557 -41.28 -10.02 30.78
N GLN A 558 -40.69 -8.84 30.65
CA GLN A 558 -40.20 -8.05 31.79
C GLN A 558 -41.36 -7.70 32.73
N LYS A 559 -42.51 -7.29 32.20
CA LYS A 559 -43.70 -6.97 33.00
C LYS A 559 -44.28 -8.19 33.71
N ILE A 560 -44.24 -9.37 33.07
CA ILE A 560 -44.58 -10.66 33.69
C ILE A 560 -43.51 -11.07 34.72
N GLN A 561 -42.23 -10.81 34.51
CA GLN A 561 -41.18 -11.03 35.50
C GLN A 561 -41.37 -10.12 36.72
N VAL A 562 -41.67 -8.84 36.53
CA VAL A 562 -41.95 -7.88 37.61
C VAL A 562 -43.23 -8.26 38.37
N ASP A 563 -44.28 -8.67 37.68
CA ASP A 563 -45.52 -9.20 38.29
C ASP A 563 -45.26 -10.53 39.02
N ALA A 564 -44.46 -11.44 38.47
CA ALA A 564 -44.06 -12.68 39.12
C ALA A 564 -43.18 -12.45 40.36
N ILE A 565 -42.23 -11.51 40.30
CA ILE A 565 -41.41 -11.07 41.44
C ILE A 565 -42.31 -10.41 42.51
N SER A 566 -43.27 -9.58 42.09
CA SER A 566 -44.25 -8.96 43.00
C SER A 566 -45.16 -9.99 43.67
N ARG A 567 -45.61 -11.02 42.93
CA ARG A 567 -46.40 -12.14 43.45
C ARG A 567 -45.58 -13.09 44.33
N LEU A 568 -44.31 -13.33 44.01
CA LEU A 568 -43.38 -14.06 44.87
C LEU A 568 -43.12 -13.28 46.17
N SER A 569 -42.93 -11.97 46.10
CA SER A 569 -42.83 -11.09 47.27
C SER A 569 -44.11 -11.13 48.11
N SER A 570 -45.29 -11.05 47.48
CA SER A 570 -46.59 -11.20 48.14
C SER A 570 -46.78 -12.59 48.77
N PHE A 571 -46.34 -13.67 48.12
CA PHE A 571 -46.44 -15.04 48.61
C PHE A 571 -45.46 -15.32 49.77
N VAL A 572 -44.29 -14.68 49.75
CA VAL A 572 -43.35 -14.67 50.89
C VAL A 572 -43.95 -13.89 52.07
N MET A 573 -44.57 -12.72 51.81
CA MET A 573 -45.28 -11.95 52.84
C MET A 573 -46.46 -12.74 53.45
N GLU A 574 -47.26 -13.41 52.62
CA GLU A 574 -48.44 -14.18 53.05
C GLU A 574 -48.09 -15.49 53.80
N LYS A 575 -46.83 -15.97 53.68
CA LYS A 575 -46.26 -17.02 54.55
C LYS A 575 -45.53 -16.49 55.80
N GLN A 576 -45.39 -15.17 55.97
CA GLN A 576 -44.70 -14.57 57.11
C GLN A 576 -45.61 -14.40 58.35
N ASP A 577 -46.89 -14.81 58.28
CA ASP A 577 -47.80 -14.93 59.42
C ASP A 577 -47.67 -16.30 60.13
N SER A 578 -46.46 -16.53 60.64
CA SER A 578 -46.19 -17.55 61.66
C SER A 578 -45.54 -16.88 62.87
N ASP A 579 -46.30 -16.75 63.95
CA ASP A 579 -45.97 -15.98 65.17
C ASP A 579 -44.77 -16.48 65.97
N VAL A 580 -44.04 -17.48 65.47
CA VAL A 580 -42.78 -17.97 66.02
C VAL A 580 -41.59 -17.19 65.43
N ALA A 581 -41.60 -16.92 64.12
CA ALA A 581 -40.49 -16.25 63.43
C ALA A 581 -40.39 -14.76 63.81
N LYS A 582 -41.53 -14.06 63.93
CA LYS A 582 -41.58 -12.64 64.31
C LYS A 582 -40.98 -12.38 65.69
N ARG A 583 -41.23 -13.26 66.67
CA ARG A 583 -40.64 -13.16 68.03
C ARG A 583 -39.13 -13.38 68.03
N ALA A 584 -38.64 -14.41 67.33
CA ALA A 584 -37.21 -14.67 67.23
C ALA A 584 -36.45 -13.52 66.57
N LEU A 585 -37.05 -12.86 65.58
CA LEU A 585 -36.44 -11.70 64.91
C LEU A 585 -36.40 -10.46 65.82
N THR A 586 -37.48 -10.14 66.55
CA THR A 586 -37.46 -9.02 67.52
C THR A 586 -36.44 -9.25 68.63
N GLU A 587 -36.33 -10.49 69.14
CA GLU A 587 -35.33 -10.87 70.14
C GLU A 587 -33.88 -10.82 69.62
N ALA A 588 -33.68 -10.97 68.30
CA ALA A 588 -32.36 -10.80 67.68
C ALA A 588 -32.04 -9.32 67.42
N GLN A 589 -33.04 -8.52 67.01
CA GLN A 589 -32.89 -7.08 66.80
C GLN A 589 -32.61 -6.33 68.11
N GLU A 590 -33.34 -6.65 69.18
CA GLU A 590 -33.13 -6.04 70.51
C GLU A 590 -31.72 -6.36 71.06
N ARG A 591 -31.23 -7.59 70.87
CA ARG A 591 -29.85 -7.96 71.22
C ARG A 591 -28.80 -7.28 70.33
N ASN A 592 -29.09 -7.05 69.04
CA ASN A 592 -28.18 -6.32 68.15
C ASN A 592 -28.11 -4.83 68.50
N GLU A 593 -29.21 -4.18 68.85
CA GLU A 593 -29.23 -2.81 69.36
C GLU A 593 -28.44 -2.69 70.67
N ASP A 594 -28.65 -3.60 71.62
CA ASP A 594 -27.87 -3.66 72.87
C ASP A 594 -26.37 -3.88 72.61
N LEU A 595 -26.00 -4.68 71.60
CA LEU A 595 -24.59 -4.87 71.19
C LEU A 595 -24.00 -3.64 70.47
N LEU A 596 -24.76 -2.99 69.59
CA LEU A 596 -24.38 -1.73 68.93
C LEU A 596 -24.10 -0.64 69.97
N LYS A 597 -25.05 -0.44 70.88
CA LYS A 597 -24.97 0.53 71.97
C LYS A 597 -23.82 0.23 72.94
N ARG A 598 -23.58 -1.04 73.24
CA ARG A 598 -22.43 -1.48 74.06
C ARG A 598 -21.09 -1.28 73.34
N ASN A 599 -21.05 -1.47 72.02
CA ASN A 599 -19.87 -1.13 71.19
C ASN A 599 -19.63 0.37 71.14
N GLU A 600 -20.68 1.20 71.05
CA GLU A 600 -20.56 2.66 71.07
C GLU A 600 -20.13 3.18 72.47
N ASP A 601 -20.64 2.60 73.57
CA ASP A 601 -20.15 2.84 74.93
C ASP A 601 -18.67 2.42 75.09
N LEU A 602 -18.24 1.34 74.45
CA LEU A 602 -16.84 0.89 74.45
C LEU A 602 -15.95 1.77 73.57
N LEU A 603 -16.43 2.23 72.42
CA LEU A 603 -15.73 3.15 71.54
C LEU A 603 -15.54 4.51 72.23
N ASN A 604 -16.59 5.02 72.88
CA ASN A 604 -16.50 6.23 73.70
C ASN A 604 -15.54 6.06 74.89
N ARG A 605 -15.56 4.91 75.59
CA ARG A 605 -14.54 4.60 76.62
C ARG A 605 -13.13 4.52 76.05
N ASN A 606 -12.93 3.96 74.86
CA ASN A 606 -11.63 3.90 74.20
C ASN A 606 -11.16 5.30 73.79
N ASN A 607 -12.04 6.17 73.27
CA ASN A 607 -11.71 7.57 73.00
C ASN A 607 -11.32 8.33 74.29
N ASP A 608 -12.03 8.07 75.39
CA ASP A 608 -11.76 8.66 76.70
C ASP A 608 -10.43 8.12 77.32
N LEU A 609 -10.06 6.87 77.03
CA LEU A 609 -8.77 6.26 77.38
C LEU A 609 -7.63 6.78 76.51
N VAL A 610 -7.82 6.89 75.19
CA VAL A 610 -6.85 7.49 74.25
C VAL A 610 -6.59 8.93 74.64
N LYS A 611 -7.63 9.70 74.97
CA LYS A 611 -7.48 11.08 75.46
C LYS A 611 -6.70 11.14 76.79
N LYS A 612 -6.95 10.23 77.72
CA LYS A 612 -6.15 10.10 78.96
C LYS A 612 -4.72 9.64 78.69
N ILE A 613 -4.49 8.83 77.66
CA ILE A 613 -3.15 8.45 77.19
C ILE A 613 -2.43 9.65 76.61
N GLU A 614 -3.07 10.48 75.77
CA GLU A 614 -2.50 11.75 75.30
C GLU A 614 -2.23 12.75 76.42
N GLU A 615 -3.15 12.90 77.38
CA GLU A 615 -2.99 13.77 78.55
C GLU A 615 -1.84 13.27 79.44
N SER A 616 -1.71 11.96 79.63
CA SER A 616 -0.55 11.35 80.29
C SER A 616 0.73 11.50 79.46
N GLY A 617 0.64 11.50 78.12
CA GLY A 617 1.74 11.78 77.20
C GLY A 617 2.24 13.22 77.33
N LYS A 618 1.33 14.19 77.50
CA LYS A 618 1.65 15.59 77.79
C LYS A 618 2.30 15.74 79.18
N VAL A 619 1.95 14.89 80.15
CA VAL A 619 2.65 14.79 81.44
C VAL A 619 4.02 14.11 81.30
N ILE A 620 4.15 13.07 80.47
CA ILE A 620 5.43 12.38 80.20
C ILE A 620 6.40 13.32 79.48
N THR A 621 5.96 14.11 78.48
CA THR A 621 6.82 15.10 77.83
C THR A 621 7.21 16.22 78.80
N HIS A 622 6.29 16.72 79.64
CA HIS A 622 6.64 17.69 80.69
C HIS A 622 7.60 17.08 81.74
N LEU A 623 7.51 15.78 82.02
CA LEU A 623 8.45 15.06 82.89
C LEU A 623 9.80 14.81 82.20
N GLN A 624 9.85 14.56 80.89
CA GLN A 624 11.09 14.47 80.11
C GLN A 624 11.77 15.83 79.99
N GLU A 625 11.03 16.90 79.72
CA GLU A 625 11.57 18.26 79.80
C GLU A 625 12.06 18.59 81.21
N SER A 626 11.35 18.16 82.24
CA SER A 626 11.76 18.37 83.64
C SER A 626 12.99 17.53 83.99
N LEU A 627 13.11 16.30 83.48
CA LEU A 627 14.29 15.45 83.59
C LEU A 627 15.46 16.07 82.85
N GLN A 628 15.34 16.44 81.58
CA GLN A 628 16.40 17.09 80.81
C GLN A 628 16.84 18.42 81.43
N ARG A 629 15.92 19.16 82.06
CA ARG A 629 16.18 20.39 82.84
C ARG A 629 16.77 20.11 84.22
N ILE A 630 16.59 18.91 84.78
CA ILE A 630 17.25 18.41 85.99
C ILE A 630 18.62 17.81 85.66
N GLU A 631 18.80 17.16 84.51
CA GLU A 631 20.06 16.64 83.97
C GLU A 631 20.99 17.80 83.57
N GLY A 632 20.47 18.83 82.89
CA GLY A 632 21.20 20.07 82.65
C GLY A 632 21.59 20.80 83.95
N LYS A 633 20.73 20.73 84.99
CA LYS A 633 21.09 21.20 86.34
C LYS A 633 22.07 20.27 87.05
N ALA A 634 22.01 18.97 86.83
CA ALA A 634 22.90 17.98 87.42
C ALA A 634 24.31 18.11 86.81
N ALA A 635 24.42 18.21 85.49
CA ALA A 635 25.67 18.51 84.79
C ALA A 635 26.27 19.86 85.23
N ASN A 636 25.44 20.90 85.41
CA ASN A 636 25.90 22.16 86.02
C ASN A 636 26.35 21.97 87.47
N LEU A 637 25.60 21.24 88.31
CA LEU A 637 25.95 20.93 89.70
C LEU A 637 27.14 19.97 89.83
N GLU A 638 27.47 19.21 88.79
CA GLU A 638 28.59 18.28 88.71
C GLU A 638 29.86 19.00 88.24
N ALA A 639 29.74 19.95 87.31
CA ALA A 639 30.75 20.97 87.04
C ALA A 639 31.01 21.84 88.29
N GLU A 640 29.96 22.26 88.99
CA GLU A 640 30.05 22.99 90.26
C GLU A 640 30.63 22.09 91.37
N ASN A 641 30.36 20.78 91.37
CA ASN A 641 31.05 19.81 92.25
C ASN A 641 32.53 19.68 91.91
N HIS A 642 32.92 19.71 90.64
CA HIS A 642 34.32 19.70 90.23
C HIS A 642 35.05 20.98 90.70
N VAL A 643 34.40 22.15 90.63
CA VAL A 643 34.92 23.41 91.18
C VAL A 643 34.99 23.37 92.71
N LEU A 644 33.92 22.92 93.39
CA LEU A 644 33.88 22.83 94.85
C LEU A 644 34.85 21.79 95.41
N ARG A 645 35.09 20.67 94.72
CA ARG A 645 36.11 19.68 95.09
C ARG A 645 37.54 20.20 94.89
N GLN A 646 37.76 21.21 94.06
CA GLN A 646 39.03 21.95 94.02
C GLN A 646 39.18 22.98 95.16
N GLN A 647 38.08 23.39 95.80
CA GLN A 647 38.09 24.32 96.94
C GLN A 647 37.96 23.64 98.33
N ALA A 648 37.49 22.40 98.39
CA ALA A 648 37.22 21.66 99.62
C ALA A 648 38.43 20.97 100.27
N THR A 649 39.66 21.37 99.95
CA THR A 649 40.91 20.86 100.54
C THR A 649 41.39 21.63 101.79
N ALA A 650 40.55 22.52 102.35
CA ALA A 650 40.90 23.35 103.50
C ALA A 650 39.88 23.29 104.68
N THR A 651 40.34 22.77 105.81
CA THR A 651 39.83 22.94 107.21
C THR A 651 38.50 22.27 107.66
N PRO A 652 38.31 21.97 108.98
CA PRO A 652 37.51 20.81 109.42
C PRO A 652 36.48 21.12 110.59
N PRO A 653 36.10 20.25 111.57
CA PRO A 653 34.66 19.89 111.76
C PRO A 653 34.06 20.08 113.20
N SER A 654 32.76 19.76 113.37
CA SER A 654 32.02 19.74 114.68
C SER A 654 30.83 18.73 114.70
N THR A 655 30.07 18.60 115.80
CA THR A 655 29.11 17.48 116.06
C THR A 655 27.88 17.78 116.97
N ALA A 656 26.95 16.80 117.10
CA ALA A 656 25.97 16.55 118.19
C ALA A 656 24.58 17.28 118.21
N LYS A 657 23.46 16.79 118.82
CA LYS A 657 22.95 15.44 119.27
C LYS A 657 21.44 15.47 119.72
N SER A 658 20.74 14.33 119.57
CA SER A 658 19.65 13.71 120.42
C SER A 658 18.14 14.20 120.48
N PRO A 659 17.14 13.26 120.55
CA PRO A 659 15.70 13.43 120.88
C PRO A 659 15.27 12.73 122.23
N PRO A 660 13.99 12.77 122.74
CA PRO A 660 13.01 11.63 122.55
C PRO A 660 11.47 11.87 122.85
N SER A 661 10.63 10.79 122.77
CA SER A 661 9.33 10.53 123.50
C SER A 661 7.99 11.18 123.02
N ARG A 662 6.73 10.78 123.37
CA ARG A 662 5.97 9.57 123.91
C ARG A 662 4.43 9.89 123.93
N SER A 663 3.46 9.07 124.42
CA SER A 663 2.90 7.75 123.97
C SER A 663 1.64 7.30 124.82
N LYS A 664 0.97 6.15 124.50
CA LYS A 664 -0.22 5.49 125.16
C LYS A 664 -1.63 6.08 124.78
N ILE A 665 -2.86 5.56 125.08
CA ILE A 665 -3.52 4.40 125.79
C ILE A 665 -5.03 4.32 125.28
N THR A 666 -6.03 3.40 125.42
CA THR A 666 -6.52 2.08 126.01
C THR A 666 -7.76 1.63 125.14
N ARG A 667 -8.57 0.53 125.26
CA ARG A 667 -8.60 -0.89 125.78
C ARG A 667 -9.91 -1.57 125.20
N ILE A 668 -10.47 -2.68 125.76
CA ILE A 668 -11.22 -3.77 125.06
C ILE A 668 -12.33 -4.46 125.96
N HIS A 669 -13.46 -5.01 125.41
CA HIS A 669 -14.09 -6.34 125.74
C HIS A 669 -15.53 -6.65 125.19
N ARG A 670 -15.71 -7.75 124.42
CA ARG A 670 -16.64 -8.92 124.66
C ARG A 670 -16.56 -10.01 123.55
N SER A 671 -17.31 -11.12 123.70
CA SER A 671 -17.29 -12.42 122.95
C SER A 671 -18.52 -12.54 121.99
N PRO A 672 -18.77 -13.60 121.15
CA PRO A 672 -18.13 -14.94 121.07
C PRO A 672 -17.91 -15.58 119.64
N GLU A 673 -17.42 -16.84 119.64
CA GLU A 673 -17.60 -17.97 118.66
C GLU A 673 -17.08 -17.95 117.18
N ASN A 674 -16.55 -19.11 116.75
CA ASN A 674 -16.20 -19.58 115.38
C ASN A 674 -15.11 -18.80 114.58
N GLY A 675 -14.38 -19.36 113.59
CA GLY A 675 -14.17 -20.77 113.20
C GLY A 675 -13.44 -20.97 111.85
N HIS A 676 -12.35 -21.77 111.83
CA HIS A 676 -11.72 -22.53 110.72
C HIS A 676 -11.13 -21.86 109.43
N VAL A 677 -9.82 -22.13 109.19
CA VAL A 677 -9.02 -22.21 107.92
C VAL A 677 -8.98 -21.02 106.91
N LEU A 678 -7.92 -20.78 106.11
CA LEU A 678 -6.70 -21.56 105.74
C LEU A 678 -5.42 -20.67 105.73
N ASN A 679 -4.23 -21.29 105.66
CA ASN A 679 -2.90 -20.66 105.52
C ASN A 679 -2.71 -19.99 104.11
N GLY A 680 -1.70 -19.17 103.78
CA GLY A 680 -0.34 -18.96 104.33
C GLY A 680 0.71 -19.81 103.56
N GLU A 681 1.92 -19.35 103.21
CA GLU A 681 2.67 -18.11 103.51
C GLU A 681 3.75 -17.75 102.44
N LEU A 682 4.51 -16.67 102.71
CA LEU A 682 5.78 -16.11 102.17
C LEU A 682 6.62 -16.93 101.13
N ARG A 683 7.29 -16.36 100.10
CA ARG A 683 8.18 -15.16 99.90
C ARG A 683 9.70 -15.38 100.17
N GLN A 684 10.51 -14.68 99.35
CA GLN A 684 11.95 -14.33 99.50
C GLN A 684 12.95 -15.51 99.35
N ALA A 685 14.24 -15.30 99.01
CA ALA A 685 15.06 -14.08 98.83
C ALA A 685 15.96 -14.18 97.56
N GLU A 686 16.30 -13.09 96.86
CA GLU A 686 17.61 -12.38 96.88
C GLU A 686 18.89 -13.24 96.77
N LEU A 687 19.72 -13.02 95.73
CA LEU A 687 21.14 -12.55 95.83
C LEU A 687 21.91 -12.52 94.47
N ARG A 688 23.03 -11.78 94.47
CA ARG A 688 24.09 -11.61 93.42
C ARG A 688 25.36 -12.42 93.86
N PRO A 689 26.56 -12.42 93.18
CA PRO A 689 27.01 -11.71 91.96
C PRO A 689 27.86 -12.54 90.92
N SER A 690 28.32 -11.83 89.89
CA SER A 690 29.31 -12.13 88.81
C SER A 690 30.72 -12.67 89.19
N ALA A 691 31.24 -13.65 88.41
CA ALA A 691 32.64 -13.87 87.91
C ALA A 691 32.75 -15.28 87.23
N GLY A 692 33.70 -15.66 86.35
CA GLY A 692 34.72 -14.93 85.56
C GLY A 692 36.04 -15.73 85.29
N MET A 693 36.35 -16.06 84.01
CA MET A 693 37.65 -16.63 83.50
C MET A 693 38.00 -18.09 83.97
N SER A 694 38.94 -18.90 83.42
CA SER A 694 39.86 -18.86 82.24
C SER A 694 40.41 -20.27 81.87
N GLU A 695 41.05 -20.42 80.68
CA GLU A 695 42.33 -21.13 80.30
C GLU A 695 42.77 -22.51 80.92
N ALA A 696 43.65 -23.37 80.33
CA ALA A 696 44.35 -23.45 79.02
C ALA A 696 45.01 -24.86 78.76
N THR A 697 45.73 -24.98 77.62
CA THR A 697 46.66 -26.02 77.09
C THR A 697 47.82 -26.46 78.02
N PRO A 698 48.70 -27.48 77.73
CA PRO A 698 49.24 -28.01 76.43
C PRO A 698 49.22 -29.59 76.37
N PRO A 699 50.15 -30.40 75.76
CA PRO A 699 51.29 -30.19 74.84
C PRO A 699 51.51 -31.22 73.65
N VAL A 700 52.38 -30.83 72.70
CA VAL A 700 53.43 -31.60 71.92
C VAL A 700 53.13 -33.00 71.29
N GLY A 701 53.44 -33.18 69.99
CA GLY A 701 53.96 -34.47 69.47
C GLY A 701 53.87 -34.84 67.96
N ASN A 702 54.87 -34.45 67.15
CA ASN A 702 55.42 -35.13 65.93
C ASN A 702 54.55 -35.47 64.68
N ALA A 703 55.24 -35.53 63.52
CA ALA A 703 54.82 -36.15 62.24
C ALA A 703 55.78 -37.33 61.89
N PRO A 704 55.61 -38.13 60.80
CA PRO A 704 56.09 -37.69 59.46
C PRO A 704 55.45 -38.38 58.20
N ASN A 705 55.90 -37.94 57.02
CA ASN A 705 55.93 -38.65 55.71
C ASN A 705 54.60 -38.98 54.98
N SER A 706 54.53 -39.07 53.64
CA SER A 706 55.33 -38.55 52.49
C SER A 706 54.55 -38.86 51.16
N SER A 707 54.95 -38.63 49.90
CA SER A 707 56.13 -38.05 49.22
C SER A 707 55.84 -37.85 47.72
N ASN A 708 56.32 -36.75 47.12
CA ASN A 708 56.58 -36.54 45.66
C ASN A 708 55.33 -36.43 44.74
N GLN A 709 55.32 -35.62 43.67
CA GLN A 709 56.36 -35.44 42.66
C GLN A 709 56.33 -34.03 41.98
N LYS A 710 57.44 -33.28 42.13
CA LYS A 710 58.38 -32.76 41.10
C LYS A 710 57.90 -32.55 39.64
N ASP A 711 58.42 -31.62 38.83
CA ASP A 711 59.26 -30.39 38.95
C ASP A 711 59.33 -29.75 37.53
N PHE A 712 59.44 -28.41 37.40
CA PHE A 712 60.38 -27.65 36.51
C PHE A 712 59.97 -26.19 36.19
N GLU A 713 60.61 -25.28 36.94
CA GLU A 713 61.24 -23.99 36.57
C GLU A 713 60.93 -23.13 35.32
N HIS A 714 60.88 -21.81 35.60
CA HIS A 714 61.47 -20.65 34.88
C HIS A 714 60.90 -20.11 33.54
N GLY A 715 60.67 -18.79 33.52
CA GLY A 715 60.36 -17.97 32.32
C GLY A 715 59.91 -16.53 32.68
N GLU A 716 60.82 -15.57 32.70
CA GLU A 716 60.53 -14.17 33.11
C GLU A 716 59.56 -13.43 32.16
N LYS A 717 58.66 -12.56 32.68
CA LYS A 717 58.99 -11.11 32.81
C LYS A 717 57.97 -10.21 33.52
N LEU A 718 58.58 -9.35 34.36
CA LEU A 718 58.26 -8.02 34.86
C LEU A 718 57.01 -7.24 34.37
N GLN A 719 56.51 -6.37 35.29
CA GLN A 719 55.60 -5.20 35.13
C GLN A 719 54.07 -5.41 35.25
N ARG A 720 53.52 -5.15 36.46
CA ARG A 720 52.13 -4.66 36.65
C ARG A 720 51.88 -3.84 37.94
N VAL A 721 52.89 -3.18 38.51
CA VAL A 721 52.70 -2.24 39.64
C VAL A 721 53.57 -1.00 39.42
N LEU A 722 53.08 0.15 39.89
CA LEU A 722 53.67 1.51 39.73
C LEU A 722 53.65 2.08 38.30
N ASN A 723 52.51 2.68 37.93
CA ASN A 723 52.46 4.10 37.52
C ASN A 723 51.01 4.61 37.41
N GLN A 724 50.38 4.89 38.57
CA GLN A 724 49.18 5.71 38.66
C GLN A 724 49.52 7.10 39.24
N LYS A 725 50.09 8.00 38.43
CA LYS A 725 49.90 9.46 38.57
C LYS A 725 50.47 10.26 37.39
N HIS A 726 49.70 11.27 36.96
CA HIS A 726 50.05 12.38 36.06
C HIS A 726 50.43 12.07 34.59
N GLN A 727 49.41 12.06 33.74
CA GLN A 727 49.35 12.76 32.43
C GLN A 727 47.84 12.90 32.13
N SER A 728 47.21 14.07 32.30
CA SER A 728 47.23 15.31 31.48
C SER A 728 46.11 15.30 30.43
N LEU A 729 45.25 16.33 30.44
CA LEU A 729 44.03 16.38 29.60
C LEU A 729 44.34 16.64 28.13
N GLN A 730 43.85 15.76 27.24
CA GLN A 730 43.40 15.96 25.83
C GLN A 730 43.52 14.63 25.04
N PRO A 731 42.66 14.35 24.03
CA PRO A 731 41.21 14.51 24.02
C PRO A 731 40.51 13.18 23.59
N GLN A 732 39.58 12.64 24.39
CA GLN A 732 38.93 11.34 24.07
C GLN A 732 37.73 11.43 23.10
N GLN A 733 37.05 12.58 23.02
CA GLN A 733 35.80 12.75 22.26
C GLN A 733 35.78 12.15 20.85
N PRO A 734 36.81 12.29 19.98
CA PRO A 734 36.72 11.85 18.59
C PRO A 734 36.49 10.35 18.39
N GLN A 735 36.70 9.53 19.43
CA GLN A 735 36.44 8.09 19.40
C GLN A 735 35.03 7.75 19.89
N ASP A 736 34.49 8.51 20.85
CA ASP A 736 33.13 8.38 21.37
C ASP A 736 32.11 8.91 20.33
N ASP A 737 32.38 10.07 19.72
CA ASP A 737 31.59 10.67 18.64
C ASP A 737 31.38 9.69 17.46
N GLN A 738 32.41 8.90 17.15
CA GLN A 738 32.36 7.87 16.09
C GLN A 738 31.52 6.67 16.49
N GLN A 739 31.52 6.29 17.78
CA GLN A 739 30.72 5.17 18.26
C GLN A 739 29.22 5.50 18.22
N TRP A 740 28.82 6.75 18.52
CA TRP A 740 27.44 7.22 18.37
C TRP A 740 26.94 7.10 16.92
N LEU A 741 27.74 7.55 15.93
CA LEU A 741 27.38 7.39 14.52
C LEU A 741 27.19 5.91 14.12
N LEU A 742 28.10 5.04 14.57
CA LEU A 742 28.03 3.60 14.25
C LEU A 742 26.83 2.89 14.91
N THR A 743 26.33 3.39 16.05
CA THR A 743 25.11 2.91 16.68
C THR A 743 23.84 3.43 15.99
N CYS A 744 23.89 4.58 15.32
CA CYS A 744 22.75 5.15 14.59
C CYS A 744 22.63 4.63 13.15
N ILE A 745 23.73 4.26 12.50
CA ILE A 745 23.75 3.78 11.11
C ILE A 745 22.78 2.60 10.84
N PRO A 746 22.64 1.58 11.71
CA PRO A 746 21.69 0.48 11.49
C PRO A 746 20.21 0.86 11.63
N GLN A 747 19.88 2.08 12.04
CA GLN A 747 18.51 2.51 12.33
C GLN A 747 17.88 3.24 11.13
N TYR A 748 16.56 3.14 10.99
CA TYR A 748 15.81 3.91 10.00
C TYR A 748 15.66 5.36 10.47
N LEU A 749 16.51 6.26 9.95
CA LEU A 749 16.52 7.69 10.33
C LEU A 749 15.58 8.54 9.47
N GLY A 750 14.91 7.95 8.48
CA GLY A 750 13.95 8.62 7.61
C GLY A 750 14.54 9.70 6.71
N PHE A 751 13.68 10.68 6.36
CA PHE A 751 13.95 11.73 5.38
C PHE A 751 13.50 13.10 5.89
N SER A 752 14.29 14.13 5.62
CA SER A 752 13.97 15.54 5.85
C SER A 752 13.51 16.14 4.51
N GLY A 753 12.20 16.22 4.31
CA GLY A 753 11.63 16.35 2.97
C GLY A 753 12.07 15.17 2.10
N SER A 754 12.66 15.42 0.94
CA SER A 754 13.25 14.38 0.07
C SER A 754 14.73 14.09 0.34
N LYS A 755 15.33 14.60 1.43
CA LYS A 755 16.76 14.43 1.76
C LYS A 755 16.94 13.28 2.77
N PRO A 756 17.72 12.22 2.49
CA PRO A 756 17.90 11.13 3.45
C PRO A 756 18.71 11.56 4.68
N VAL A 757 18.17 11.35 5.90
CA VAL A 757 18.78 11.88 7.13
C VAL A 757 20.13 11.21 7.44
N ALA A 758 20.22 9.88 7.28
CA ALA A 758 21.47 9.15 7.52
C ALA A 758 22.59 9.57 6.54
N THR A 759 22.28 9.84 5.26
CA THR A 759 23.24 10.46 4.32
C THR A 759 23.79 11.78 4.86
N LEU A 760 22.91 12.71 5.25
CA LEU A 760 23.33 14.04 5.72
C LEU A 760 24.22 13.92 6.96
N LEU A 761 23.81 13.07 7.91
CA LEU A 761 24.53 12.81 9.16
C LEU A 761 25.93 12.21 8.91
N ILE A 762 26.02 11.16 8.10
CA ILE A 762 27.29 10.51 7.73
C ILE A 762 28.21 11.52 7.02
N TYR A 763 27.68 12.29 6.06
CA TYR A 763 28.46 13.27 5.30
C TYR A 763 28.97 14.42 6.18
N GLN A 764 28.13 14.99 7.07
CA GLN A 764 28.55 16.03 8.00
C GLN A 764 29.59 15.54 9.02
N CYS A 765 29.42 14.35 9.60
CA CYS A 765 30.42 13.75 10.49
C CYS A 765 31.77 13.55 9.78
N LEU A 766 31.77 13.07 8.53
CA LEU A 766 32.99 12.88 7.74
C LEU A 766 33.67 14.21 7.34
N LEU A 767 32.90 15.28 7.12
CA LEU A 767 33.42 16.64 6.96
C LEU A 767 34.04 17.17 8.27
N HIS A 768 33.32 17.07 9.39
CA HIS A 768 33.75 17.54 10.71
C HIS A 768 35.06 16.88 11.15
N TRP A 769 35.18 15.55 11.01
CA TRP A 769 36.42 14.82 11.28
C TRP A 769 37.48 14.95 10.17
N ARG A 770 37.24 15.78 9.13
CA ARG A 770 38.09 15.96 7.93
C ARG A 770 38.55 14.66 7.28
N SER A 771 37.73 13.61 7.37
CA SER A 771 38.13 12.23 7.01
C SER A 771 38.48 12.07 5.53
N PHE A 772 37.94 12.93 4.65
CA PHE A 772 38.26 12.92 3.22
C PHE A 772 39.71 13.32 2.91
N GLU A 773 40.32 14.16 3.74
CA GLU A 773 41.69 14.68 3.55
C GLU A 773 42.76 13.81 4.22
N ALA A 774 42.34 12.80 5.00
CA ALA A 774 43.23 11.94 5.76
C ALA A 774 43.97 10.93 4.86
N MET A 775 45.31 10.89 4.96
CA MET A 775 46.12 9.89 4.25
C MET A 775 45.92 8.45 4.78
N LYS A 776 45.43 8.30 6.01
CA LYS A 776 45.02 7.03 6.62
C LYS A 776 43.84 7.30 7.56
N THR A 777 42.78 6.52 7.44
CA THR A 777 41.64 6.50 8.36
C THR A 777 40.94 5.14 8.23
N GLY A 778 40.44 4.60 9.35
CA GLY A 778 39.60 3.40 9.38
C GLY A 778 38.11 3.72 9.60
N VAL A 779 37.72 5.00 9.54
CA VAL A 779 36.33 5.43 9.73
C VAL A 779 35.45 4.95 8.58
N PHE A 780 35.96 5.02 7.34
CA PHE A 780 35.27 4.52 6.16
C PHE A 780 34.96 3.02 6.25
N ASP A 781 35.93 2.20 6.66
CA ASP A 781 35.73 0.75 6.81
C ASP A 781 34.68 0.43 7.88
N ARG A 782 34.68 1.15 9.01
CA ARG A 782 33.67 0.97 10.07
C ARG A 782 32.27 1.37 9.62
N ILE A 783 32.13 2.51 8.93
CA ILE A 783 30.85 2.97 8.38
C ILE A 783 30.34 1.98 7.33
N LEU A 784 31.20 1.56 6.38
CA LEU A 784 30.85 0.60 5.33
C LEU A 784 30.44 -0.77 5.91
N HIS A 785 31.12 -1.22 6.98
CA HIS A 785 30.74 -2.44 7.69
C HIS A 785 29.36 -2.30 8.35
N ALA A 786 29.12 -1.22 9.10
CA ALA A 786 27.82 -0.99 9.75
C ALA A 786 26.66 -0.89 8.75
N ILE A 787 26.88 -0.24 7.59
CA ILE A 787 25.89 -0.17 6.51
C ILE A 787 25.65 -1.56 5.89
N ASN A 788 26.70 -2.34 5.59
CA ASN A 788 26.50 -3.70 5.07
C ASN A 788 25.77 -4.59 6.07
N SER A 789 26.11 -4.53 7.37
CA SER A 789 25.41 -5.27 8.42
C SER A 789 23.93 -4.89 8.52
N ALA A 790 23.56 -3.63 8.29
CA ALA A 790 22.16 -3.20 8.24
C ALA A 790 21.41 -3.75 7.00
N ILE A 791 22.06 -3.73 5.83
CA ILE A 791 21.53 -4.27 4.57
C ILE A 791 21.41 -5.81 4.61
N GLU A 792 22.27 -6.49 5.37
CA GLU A 792 22.30 -7.95 5.50
C GLU A 792 21.43 -8.47 6.66
N ALA A 793 21.01 -7.61 7.59
CA ALA A 793 20.08 -7.97 8.67
C ALA A 793 18.62 -8.04 8.21
N GLU A 794 18.19 -7.15 7.32
CA GLU A 794 16.82 -7.08 6.81
C GLU A 794 16.80 -7.08 5.27
N HIS A 795 16.15 -8.09 4.69
CA HIS A 795 15.91 -8.17 3.24
C HIS A 795 14.51 -7.62 2.85
N ASP A 796 13.91 -6.73 3.65
CA ASP A 796 12.68 -6.04 3.25
C ASP A 796 12.96 -5.02 2.13
N VAL A 797 12.04 -4.94 1.18
CA VAL A 797 12.10 -4.02 0.03
C VAL A 797 12.14 -2.57 0.50
N ARG A 798 11.47 -2.23 1.61
CA ARG A 798 11.50 -0.88 2.20
C ARG A 798 12.90 -0.54 2.74
N THR A 799 13.52 -1.44 3.51
CA THR A 799 14.87 -1.25 4.06
C THR A 799 15.91 -1.18 2.93
N LEU A 800 15.80 -2.03 1.91
CA LEU A 800 16.64 -1.94 0.70
C LEU A 800 16.44 -0.63 -0.08
N ALA A 801 15.21 -0.16 -0.26
CA ALA A 801 14.91 1.10 -0.96
C ALA A 801 15.48 2.31 -0.19
N TYR A 802 15.31 2.35 1.14
CA TYR A 802 15.93 3.36 2.00
C TYR A 802 17.46 3.37 1.87
N TRP A 803 18.11 2.20 1.87
CA TRP A 803 19.55 2.12 1.65
C TRP A 803 19.97 2.56 0.25
N LEU A 804 19.23 2.19 -0.80
CA LEU A 804 19.51 2.63 -2.17
C LEU A 804 19.50 4.16 -2.29
N SER A 805 18.53 4.83 -1.67
CA SER A 805 18.45 6.29 -1.59
C SER A 805 19.61 6.90 -0.82
N ASN A 806 19.92 6.37 0.38
CA ASN A 806 20.99 6.90 1.22
C ASN A 806 22.38 6.74 0.57
N LEU A 807 22.65 5.60 -0.05
CA LEU A 807 23.89 5.32 -0.77
C LEU A 807 24.04 6.20 -2.00
N SER A 808 22.96 6.37 -2.79
CA SER A 808 22.95 7.24 -3.97
C SER A 808 23.22 8.70 -3.59
N ALA A 809 22.47 9.22 -2.61
CA ALA A 809 22.64 10.59 -2.13
C ALA A 809 24.04 10.84 -1.56
N LEU A 810 24.58 9.91 -0.76
CA LEU A 810 25.93 10.01 -0.20
C LEU A 810 26.99 10.01 -1.30
N THR A 811 26.89 9.09 -2.26
CA THR A 811 27.87 8.99 -3.36
C THR A 811 27.83 10.23 -4.26
N VAL A 812 26.65 10.79 -4.52
CA VAL A 812 26.49 12.06 -5.27
C VAL A 812 27.06 13.25 -4.49
N LEU A 813 26.86 13.33 -3.17
CA LEU A 813 27.50 14.35 -2.33
C LEU A 813 29.03 14.24 -2.38
N LEU A 814 29.60 13.05 -2.22
CA LEU A 814 31.05 12.82 -2.34
C LEU A 814 31.58 13.21 -3.72
N GLN A 815 30.91 12.76 -4.79
CA GLN A 815 31.27 13.08 -6.18
C GLN A 815 31.23 14.58 -6.48
N ARG A 816 30.30 15.34 -5.87
CA ARG A 816 30.20 16.81 -6.01
C ARG A 816 31.14 17.59 -5.08
N SER A 817 31.60 16.99 -3.98
CA SER A 817 32.52 17.60 -3.01
C SER A 817 34.00 17.46 -3.39
N PHE A 818 34.35 16.35 -4.05
CA PHE A 818 35.75 16.04 -4.36
C PHE A 818 36.27 16.90 -5.53
N LYS A 819 37.38 17.62 -5.30
CA LYS A 819 38.03 18.44 -6.32
C LYS A 819 38.42 17.60 -7.54
N THR A 820 37.73 17.84 -8.66
CA THR A 820 38.09 17.22 -9.95
C THR A 820 39.35 17.90 -10.51
N THR A 821 40.50 17.26 -10.32
CA THR A 821 41.74 17.63 -11.00
C THR A 821 41.52 17.52 -12.52
N ARG A 822 41.41 18.66 -13.21
CA ARG A 822 41.32 18.72 -14.67
C ARG A 822 42.68 18.37 -15.32
N THR A 823 42.99 17.07 -15.35
CA THR A 823 44.06 16.56 -16.21
C THR A 823 43.65 16.79 -17.66
N THR A 824 44.41 17.61 -18.39
CA THR A 824 44.17 17.91 -19.80
C THR A 824 44.23 16.65 -20.66
N LEU A 825 43.45 16.59 -21.74
CA LEU A 825 43.31 15.39 -22.58
C LEU A 825 44.67 14.86 -23.07
N SER A 826 44.88 13.56 -22.92
CA SER A 826 45.93 12.81 -23.62
C SER A 826 45.54 11.34 -23.68
N THR A 827 45.16 10.88 -24.87
CA THR A 827 44.80 9.49 -25.16
C THR A 827 46.04 8.59 -25.16
N PRO A 828 45.93 7.36 -24.64
CA PRO A 828 46.60 6.24 -25.30
C PRO A 828 45.69 5.02 -25.48
N GLN A 829 45.98 4.25 -26.52
CA GLN A 829 45.23 3.03 -26.88
C GLN A 829 45.71 1.80 -26.10
N ARG A 830 44.83 0.78 -26.05
CA ARG A 830 45.10 -0.66 -25.82
C ARG A 830 46.56 -1.10 -25.60
N ARG A 831 46.82 -1.83 -24.50
CA ARG A 831 47.42 -3.19 -24.54
C ARG A 831 47.23 -3.98 -23.24
N ARG A 832 47.45 -5.30 -23.34
CA ARG A 832 47.34 -6.31 -22.27
C ARG A 832 48.64 -6.45 -21.45
N PHE A 833 48.52 -7.22 -20.35
CA PHE A 833 49.55 -8.06 -19.68
C PHE A 833 50.39 -7.48 -18.52
N SER A 834 49.92 -7.80 -17.31
CA SER A 834 50.60 -8.58 -16.24
C SER A 834 51.97 -8.17 -15.67
N SER A 835 51.95 -8.03 -14.33
CA SER A 835 52.91 -8.58 -13.35
C SER A 835 54.24 -7.87 -13.00
N GLU A 836 54.41 -7.80 -11.68
CA GLU A 836 55.66 -7.85 -10.88
C GLU A 836 56.66 -6.66 -10.78
N ARG A 837 56.83 -6.25 -9.51
CA ARG A 837 58.08 -6.01 -8.76
C ARG A 837 58.87 -4.68 -8.85
N THR A 838 58.85 -4.02 -7.69
CA THR A 838 60.00 -3.51 -6.89
C THR A 838 60.81 -2.27 -7.31
N PHE A 839 60.59 -1.21 -6.51
CA PHE A 839 61.58 -0.47 -5.71
C PHE A 839 62.40 0.74 -6.26
N HIS A 840 62.50 1.72 -5.35
CA HIS A 840 63.52 2.76 -5.13
C HIS A 840 63.57 4.06 -5.96
N THR A 841 63.45 5.17 -5.21
CA THR A 841 64.35 6.36 -5.22
C THR A 841 64.46 7.14 -6.55
N SER A 842 64.03 8.41 -6.60
CA SER A 842 64.75 9.50 -5.89
C SER A 842 63.89 10.72 -5.54
N GLN A 843 64.50 11.63 -4.76
CA GLN A 843 63.96 12.94 -4.39
C GLN A 843 64.32 13.98 -5.45
N THR A 844 63.44 14.94 -5.71
CA THR A 844 63.82 16.36 -5.81
C THR A 844 62.74 17.21 -5.15
N SER A 845 63.14 18.29 -4.49
CA SER A 845 62.23 19.21 -3.80
C SER A 845 61.95 20.43 -4.67
N ASN A 846 60.74 20.99 -4.57
CA ASN A 846 60.52 22.41 -4.81
C ASN A 846 59.54 22.92 -3.75
N ALA A 847 59.98 23.89 -2.95
CA ALA A 847 59.21 24.46 -1.86
C ALA A 847 59.34 25.99 -1.89
N GLY A 848 58.25 26.68 -1.52
CA GLY A 848 58.25 28.12 -1.27
C GLY A 848 57.47 28.96 -2.26
N LEU A 849 56.19 29.21 -1.95
CA LEU A 849 55.74 30.57 -1.65
C LEU A 849 54.40 30.57 -0.90
N ALA A 850 54.22 31.62 -0.10
CA ALA A 850 53.13 31.98 0.82
C ALA A 850 51.71 31.44 0.48
N TYR A 851 50.88 30.96 1.42
CA TYR A 851 50.62 31.42 2.79
C TYR A 851 49.96 32.81 2.86
N LEU A 852 48.70 32.91 2.41
CA LEU A 852 47.75 33.98 2.71
C LEU A 852 46.31 33.48 2.41
N GLY A 853 45.32 33.94 3.19
CA GLY A 853 43.89 33.74 2.87
C GLY A 853 43.29 32.39 3.26
N GLY A 854 42.91 32.22 4.53
CA GLY A 854 41.96 31.18 4.93
C GLY A 854 40.55 31.60 4.51
N GLN A 855 40.09 31.17 3.33
CA GLN A 855 38.76 31.49 2.84
C GLN A 855 38.20 30.30 2.05
N SER A 856 37.06 29.76 2.48
CA SER A 856 36.45 28.59 1.85
C SER A 856 35.96 28.96 0.45
N VAL A 857 36.61 28.41 -0.58
CA VAL A 857 36.15 28.54 -1.97
C VAL A 857 34.97 27.59 -2.15
N VAL A 858 33.78 28.11 -1.88
CA VAL A 858 32.50 27.50 -2.23
C VAL A 858 32.52 27.17 -3.72
N GLY A 859 32.28 25.92 -4.08
CA GLY A 859 32.25 25.50 -5.48
C GLY A 859 31.05 26.11 -6.21
N ALA A 860 31.03 25.99 -7.55
CA ALA A 860 29.88 26.37 -8.39
C ALA A 860 28.58 25.55 -8.15
N THR A 861 28.52 24.81 -7.04
CA THR A 861 27.47 23.88 -6.59
C THR A 861 27.07 24.12 -5.13
N GLY A 862 27.56 25.19 -4.48
CA GLY A 862 27.26 25.52 -3.08
C GLY A 862 27.99 24.68 -2.02
N LEU A 863 28.54 23.52 -2.40
CA LEU A 863 29.21 22.59 -1.47
C LEU A 863 30.69 22.94 -1.20
N PRO A 864 31.26 22.51 -0.04
CA PRO A 864 32.68 22.63 0.24
C PRO A 864 33.54 21.78 -0.71
N GLN A 865 34.54 22.38 -1.37
CA GLN A 865 35.46 21.63 -2.24
C GLN A 865 36.65 21.03 -1.47
N VAL A 866 36.66 19.71 -1.33
CA VAL A 866 37.64 18.96 -0.52
C VAL A 866 38.67 18.24 -1.40
N GLU A 867 39.93 18.18 -0.96
CA GLU A 867 40.99 17.43 -1.66
C GLU A 867 41.06 15.97 -1.18
N ALA A 868 40.17 15.15 -1.73
CA ALA A 868 40.02 13.74 -1.33
C ALA A 868 41.31 12.92 -1.54
N LYS A 869 41.76 12.23 -0.50
CA LYS A 869 42.86 11.26 -0.56
C LYS A 869 42.36 9.85 -0.88
N TYR A 870 43.29 8.94 -1.14
CA TYR A 870 42.99 7.56 -1.57
C TYR A 870 41.92 6.82 -0.72
N PRO A 871 41.91 6.87 0.63
CA PRO A 871 40.86 6.20 1.40
C PRO A 871 39.43 6.70 1.09
N ALA A 872 39.28 7.99 0.82
CA ALA A 872 37.99 8.60 0.49
C ALA A 872 37.54 8.30 -0.95
N LEU A 873 38.51 8.18 -1.88
CA LEU A 873 38.25 7.74 -3.25
C LEU A 873 37.85 6.25 -3.29
N LEU A 874 38.50 5.41 -2.47
CA LEU A 874 38.15 4.00 -2.31
C LEU A 874 36.77 3.84 -1.67
N PHE A 875 36.47 4.56 -0.59
CA PHE A 875 35.14 4.56 0.04
C PHE A 875 34.04 4.94 -0.95
N LYS A 876 34.26 5.98 -1.77
CA LYS A 876 33.31 6.35 -2.82
C LYS A 876 33.10 5.24 -3.85
N GLN A 877 34.13 4.48 -4.24
CA GLN A 877 33.96 3.32 -5.12
C GLN A 877 33.16 2.21 -4.42
N GLN A 878 33.51 1.87 -3.17
CA GLN A 878 32.81 0.85 -2.39
C GLN A 878 31.31 1.19 -2.18
N LEU A 879 30.96 2.47 -2.13
CA LEU A 879 29.56 2.91 -2.12
C LEU A 879 28.86 2.71 -3.47
N VAL A 880 29.55 2.88 -4.61
CA VAL A 880 29.00 2.51 -5.94
C VAL A 880 28.77 1.00 -6.02
N ASP A 881 29.78 0.21 -5.65
CA ASP A 881 29.68 -1.26 -5.63
C ASP A 881 28.51 -1.73 -4.73
N LEU A 882 28.20 -0.98 -3.67
CA LEU A 882 27.09 -1.22 -2.76
C LEU A 882 25.72 -0.72 -3.28
N ILE A 883 25.68 0.38 -4.07
CA ILE A 883 24.48 0.76 -4.85
C ILE A 883 24.12 -0.36 -5.82
N GLU A 884 25.11 -0.91 -6.54
CA GLU A 884 24.91 -2.01 -7.49
C GLU A 884 24.43 -3.29 -6.77
N LYS A 885 25.02 -3.64 -5.62
CA LYS A 885 24.56 -4.76 -4.76
C LYS A 885 23.10 -4.57 -4.29
N VAL A 886 22.74 -3.40 -3.76
CA VAL A 886 21.38 -3.13 -3.25
C VAL A 886 20.35 -3.09 -4.38
N TYR A 887 20.68 -2.45 -5.50
CA TYR A 887 19.84 -2.46 -6.70
C TYR A 887 19.62 -3.89 -7.22
N GLY A 888 20.67 -4.72 -7.25
CA GLY A 888 20.58 -6.13 -7.61
C GLY A 888 19.61 -6.90 -6.70
N MET A 889 19.73 -6.74 -5.38
CA MET A 889 18.82 -7.40 -4.41
C MET A 889 17.36 -6.96 -4.56
N ILE A 890 17.09 -5.69 -4.88
CA ILE A 890 15.72 -5.22 -5.19
C ILE A 890 15.23 -5.84 -6.50
N SER A 891 16.07 -5.87 -7.54
CA SER A 891 15.74 -6.48 -8.83
C SER A 891 15.40 -7.97 -8.66
N ASP A 892 16.27 -8.74 -8.02
CA ASP A 892 16.07 -10.17 -7.73
C ASP A 892 14.83 -10.44 -6.86
N SER A 893 14.48 -9.53 -5.95
CA SER A 893 13.24 -9.59 -5.18
C SER A 893 12.01 -9.51 -6.09
N VAL A 894 11.97 -8.54 -7.01
CA VAL A 894 10.91 -8.45 -8.04
C VAL A 894 10.92 -9.66 -8.95
N LYS A 895 12.10 -10.11 -9.44
CA LYS A 895 12.22 -11.32 -10.28
C LYS A 895 11.57 -12.51 -9.58
N LYS A 896 11.88 -12.73 -8.30
CA LYS A 896 11.41 -13.85 -7.48
C LYS A 896 9.87 -13.87 -7.31
N GLU A 897 9.24 -12.72 -7.12
CA GLU A 897 7.77 -12.61 -7.01
C GLU A 897 7.06 -12.77 -8.37
N LEU A 898 7.64 -12.26 -9.45
CA LEU A 898 7.03 -12.33 -10.78
C LEU A 898 7.16 -13.70 -11.46
N ASN A 899 8.29 -14.39 -11.28
CA ASN A 899 8.57 -15.69 -11.90
C ASN A 899 7.42 -16.72 -11.84
N PRO A 900 6.77 -16.98 -10.68
CA PRO A 900 5.64 -17.92 -10.59
C PRO A 900 4.36 -17.39 -11.25
N LEU A 901 4.09 -16.08 -11.18
CA LEU A 901 2.93 -15.48 -11.83
C LEU A 901 3.06 -15.54 -13.36
N LEU A 902 4.26 -15.31 -13.89
CA LEU A 902 4.56 -15.36 -15.33
C LEU A 902 4.44 -16.77 -15.93
N GLU A 903 4.54 -17.84 -15.12
CA GLU A 903 4.24 -19.21 -15.57
C GLU A 903 2.72 -19.41 -15.78
N LEU A 904 1.89 -18.79 -14.95
CA LEU A 904 0.43 -18.85 -15.04
C LEU A 904 -0.14 -17.88 -16.10
N CYS A 905 0.61 -16.86 -16.49
CA CYS A 905 0.19 -15.85 -17.46
C CYS A 905 0.36 -16.27 -18.93
N ILE A 906 1.12 -17.33 -19.24
CA ILE A 906 1.43 -17.71 -20.64
C ILE A 906 0.37 -18.61 -21.30
N GLN A 907 -0.57 -19.16 -20.53
CA GLN A 907 -1.60 -20.07 -21.03
C GLN A 907 -3.00 -19.64 -20.56
N ASP A 908 -3.94 -19.50 -21.50
CA ASP A 908 -5.36 -19.25 -21.22
C ASP A 908 -5.95 -20.38 -20.37
N PRO A 909 -6.47 -20.10 -19.15
CA PRO A 909 -7.05 -21.10 -18.25
C PRO A 909 -8.13 -21.99 -18.89
N ARG A 910 -8.82 -21.51 -19.92
CA ARG A 910 -9.87 -22.24 -20.65
C ARG A 910 -9.31 -23.39 -21.51
N THR A 911 -8.02 -23.33 -21.89
CA THR A 911 -7.36 -24.37 -22.71
C THR A 911 -6.90 -25.57 -21.89
N SER A 912 -6.71 -25.40 -20.57
CA SER A 912 -6.16 -26.41 -19.66
C SER A 912 -7.14 -27.54 -19.33
N HIS A 913 -8.45 -27.32 -19.51
CA HIS A 913 -9.49 -28.32 -19.22
C HIS A 913 -10.01 -28.98 -20.49
N SER A 914 -9.69 -30.25 -20.67
CA SER A 914 -10.09 -31.01 -21.85
C SER A 914 -11.57 -31.44 -21.83
N ASN A 915 -12.28 -31.07 -22.90
CA ASN A 915 -13.43 -31.79 -23.44
C ASN A 915 -14.67 -32.00 -22.53
N LEU A 916 -15.01 -31.08 -21.63
CA LEU A 916 -16.33 -31.10 -20.97
C LEU A 916 -16.97 -29.70 -20.85
N ALA A 917 -18.24 -29.61 -21.27
CA ALA A 917 -19.15 -28.46 -21.17
C ALA A 917 -18.68 -27.10 -21.74
N LYS A 918 -19.11 -26.79 -22.98
CA LYS A 918 -19.26 -25.38 -23.40
C LYS A 918 -20.38 -24.74 -22.57
N SER A 919 -20.05 -23.79 -21.71
CA SER A 919 -21.02 -22.95 -21.00
C SER A 919 -20.76 -21.49 -21.36
N ASN A 920 -21.74 -20.83 -21.98
CA ASN A 920 -21.64 -19.42 -22.34
C ASN A 920 -22.04 -18.57 -21.13
N THR A 921 -21.07 -17.88 -20.51
CA THR A 921 -21.32 -16.87 -19.47
C THR A 921 -20.71 -15.54 -19.91
N ASN A 922 -21.58 -14.60 -20.29
CA ASN A 922 -21.18 -13.29 -20.81
C ASN A 922 -20.83 -12.30 -19.68
N GLY A 923 -20.05 -11.26 -20.00
CA GLY A 923 -19.79 -10.11 -19.14
C GLY A 923 -18.78 -10.36 -18.02
N LEU A 924 -19.22 -10.94 -16.91
CA LEU A 924 -18.47 -10.97 -15.63
C LEU A 924 -17.22 -11.88 -15.63
N GLY A 925 -17.02 -12.70 -16.67
CA GLY A 925 -15.93 -13.68 -16.72
C GLY A 925 -14.53 -13.11 -16.98
N GLN A 926 -14.39 -11.90 -17.53
CA GLN A 926 -13.09 -11.39 -18.00
C GLN A 926 -12.11 -11.02 -16.87
N GLN A 927 -12.58 -10.40 -15.77
CA GLN A 927 -11.69 -10.09 -14.63
C GLN A 927 -11.10 -11.35 -13.98
N ASN A 928 -11.89 -12.43 -13.87
CA ASN A 928 -11.39 -13.72 -13.36
C ASN A 928 -10.40 -14.40 -14.33
N GLN A 929 -10.47 -14.13 -15.63
CA GLN A 929 -9.50 -14.66 -16.61
C GLN A 929 -8.13 -13.95 -16.49
N LEU A 930 -8.12 -12.63 -16.26
CA LEU A 930 -6.88 -11.84 -16.13
C LEU A 930 -6.30 -11.78 -14.70
N ALA A 931 -6.82 -12.56 -13.76
CA ALA A 931 -6.42 -12.49 -12.34
C ALA A 931 -4.90 -12.62 -12.08
N HIS A 932 -4.19 -13.44 -12.87
CA HIS A 932 -2.73 -13.58 -12.77
C HIS A 932 -1.99 -12.33 -13.29
N TRP A 933 -2.47 -11.72 -14.38
CA TRP A 933 -1.92 -10.48 -14.94
C TRP A 933 -2.17 -9.28 -14.02
N LEU A 934 -3.37 -9.18 -13.44
CA LEU A 934 -3.69 -8.17 -12.43
C LEU A 934 -2.85 -8.35 -11.15
N SER A 935 -2.46 -9.59 -10.82
CA SER A 935 -1.51 -9.86 -9.73
C SER A 935 -0.10 -9.33 -10.05
N ILE A 936 0.38 -9.47 -11.29
CA ILE A 936 1.65 -8.88 -11.75
C ILE A 936 1.58 -7.35 -11.67
N VAL A 937 0.50 -6.73 -12.16
CA VAL A 937 0.28 -5.27 -12.08
C VAL A 937 0.31 -4.80 -10.62
N LYS A 938 -0.29 -5.55 -9.69
CA LYS A 938 -0.24 -5.25 -8.26
C LYS A 938 1.17 -5.33 -7.67
N VAL A 939 1.97 -6.34 -8.03
CA VAL A 939 3.39 -6.42 -7.62
C VAL A 939 4.16 -5.20 -8.14
N LEU A 940 4.04 -4.89 -9.43
CA LEU A 940 4.73 -3.74 -10.04
C LEU A 940 4.35 -2.41 -9.36
N ALA A 941 3.06 -2.21 -9.05
CA ALA A 941 2.58 -1.04 -8.31
C ALA A 941 3.16 -0.97 -6.88
N ASN A 942 3.10 -2.06 -6.11
CA ASN A 942 3.64 -2.11 -4.75
C ASN A 942 5.12 -1.70 -4.70
N TYR A 943 5.95 -2.25 -5.60
CA TYR A 943 7.37 -1.89 -5.65
C TYR A 943 7.58 -0.42 -6.07
N LEU A 944 6.82 0.07 -7.06
CA LEU A 944 6.90 1.48 -7.49
C LEU A 944 6.58 2.44 -6.33
N ASP A 945 5.56 2.14 -5.53
CA ASP A 945 5.13 3.00 -4.45
C ASP A 945 6.07 2.92 -3.23
N VAL A 946 6.65 1.75 -2.91
CA VAL A 946 7.72 1.64 -1.89
C VAL A 946 8.99 2.40 -2.31
N LEU A 947 9.36 2.37 -3.59
CA LEU A 947 10.51 3.11 -4.12
C LEU A 947 10.28 4.63 -4.12
N LYS A 948 9.07 5.09 -4.47
CA LYS A 948 8.65 6.50 -4.33
C LYS A 948 8.68 6.97 -2.87
N ALA A 949 8.09 6.19 -1.96
CA ALA A 949 7.98 6.53 -0.54
C ALA A 949 9.33 6.64 0.18
N ASN A 950 10.36 5.94 -0.32
CA ASN A 950 11.74 6.08 0.15
C ASN A 950 12.60 6.99 -0.73
N HIS A 951 11.98 7.83 -1.57
CA HIS A 951 12.64 8.84 -2.41
C HIS A 951 13.80 8.30 -3.28
N VAL A 952 13.67 7.07 -3.79
CA VAL A 952 14.70 6.46 -4.66
C VAL A 952 14.86 7.30 -5.94
N PRO A 953 16.09 7.63 -6.37
CA PRO A 953 16.32 8.43 -7.58
C PRO A 953 15.57 7.86 -8.79
N SER A 954 14.77 8.70 -9.46
CA SER A 954 13.85 8.25 -10.53
C SER A 954 14.56 7.51 -11.65
N ILE A 955 15.82 7.85 -11.97
CA ILE A 955 16.65 7.11 -12.92
C ILE A 955 16.83 5.63 -12.54
N LEU A 956 17.00 5.31 -11.25
CA LEU A 956 17.19 3.93 -10.79
C LEU A 956 15.87 3.16 -10.86
N VAL A 957 14.77 3.78 -10.44
CA VAL A 957 13.41 3.22 -10.54
C VAL A 957 13.02 2.95 -11.99
N HIS A 958 13.30 3.90 -12.88
CA HIS A 958 13.09 3.77 -14.33
C HIS A 958 13.89 2.62 -14.94
N LYS A 959 15.19 2.56 -14.61
CA LYS A 959 16.07 1.49 -15.09
C LYS A 959 15.66 0.11 -14.55
N LEU A 960 15.17 0.05 -13.31
CA LEU A 960 14.58 -1.16 -12.73
C LEU A 960 13.36 -1.62 -13.53
N PHE A 961 12.36 -0.77 -13.75
CA PHE A 961 11.16 -1.19 -14.49
C PHE A 961 11.43 -1.52 -15.96
N VAL A 962 12.39 -0.87 -16.61
CA VAL A 962 12.87 -1.29 -17.94
C VAL A 962 13.50 -2.68 -17.91
N GLN A 963 14.34 -2.99 -16.91
CA GLN A 963 14.94 -4.33 -16.76
C GLN A 963 13.90 -5.40 -16.42
N ILE A 964 12.92 -5.09 -15.57
CA ILE A 964 11.82 -6.01 -15.21
C ILE A 964 10.88 -6.24 -16.39
N PHE A 965 10.56 -5.22 -17.20
CA PHE A 965 9.78 -5.43 -18.42
C PHE A 965 10.57 -6.25 -19.46
N SER A 966 11.90 -6.07 -19.54
CA SER A 966 12.76 -6.92 -20.37
C SER A 966 12.80 -8.38 -19.87
N LEU A 967 12.72 -8.61 -18.55
CA LEU A 967 12.62 -9.96 -17.99
C LEU A 967 11.27 -10.62 -18.33
N ILE A 968 10.18 -9.87 -18.20
CA ILE A 968 8.83 -10.32 -18.57
C ILE A 968 8.80 -10.70 -20.07
N ASP A 969 9.39 -9.88 -20.93
CA ASP A 969 9.56 -10.14 -22.36
C ASP A 969 10.29 -11.47 -22.62
N VAL A 970 11.53 -11.58 -22.10
CA VAL A 970 12.39 -12.76 -22.22
C VAL A 970 11.68 -14.03 -21.74
N GLN A 971 11.03 -13.99 -20.57
CA GLN A 971 10.40 -15.17 -20.00
C GLN A 971 9.15 -15.61 -20.74
N LEU A 972 8.21 -14.71 -21.03
CA LEU A 972 6.98 -15.06 -21.72
C LEU A 972 7.29 -15.52 -23.16
N PHE A 973 8.21 -14.83 -23.84
CA PHE A 973 8.63 -15.20 -25.18
C PHE A 973 9.34 -16.56 -25.23
N ASN A 974 10.27 -16.84 -24.31
CA ASN A 974 10.93 -18.15 -24.24
C ASN A 974 9.94 -19.26 -23.92
N ARG A 975 8.98 -19.06 -23.00
CA ARG A 975 7.91 -20.02 -22.71
C ARG A 975 7.06 -20.29 -23.96
N LEU A 976 6.68 -19.25 -24.72
CA LEU A 976 5.95 -19.35 -25.98
C LEU A 976 6.72 -20.15 -27.06
N LEU A 977 8.05 -19.93 -27.19
CA LEU A 977 8.89 -20.69 -28.13
C LEU A 977 9.11 -22.18 -27.77
N LEU A 978 8.87 -22.55 -26.51
CA LEU A 978 9.04 -23.92 -26.01
C LEU A 978 7.74 -24.72 -26.02
N ARG A 979 6.57 -24.08 -25.88
CA ARG A 979 5.26 -24.71 -25.64
C ARG A 979 4.32 -24.54 -26.83
N ARG A 980 3.89 -25.63 -27.46
CA ARG A 980 3.06 -25.58 -28.69
C ARG A 980 1.66 -25.04 -28.41
N GLU A 981 1.09 -25.42 -27.28
CA GLU A 981 -0.21 -25.00 -26.78
C GLU A 981 -0.30 -23.49 -26.50
N CYS A 982 0.83 -22.80 -26.35
CA CYS A 982 0.87 -21.35 -26.19
C CYS A 982 0.77 -20.59 -27.53
N CYS A 983 0.95 -21.28 -28.67
CA CYS A 983 0.92 -20.70 -30.01
C CYS A 983 -0.46 -20.87 -30.69
N SER A 984 -1.53 -20.44 -30.04
CA SER A 984 -2.88 -20.41 -30.64
C SER A 984 -3.41 -18.99 -30.84
N PHE A 985 -4.52 -18.85 -31.58
CA PHE A 985 -5.20 -17.56 -31.69
C PHE A 985 -5.82 -17.14 -30.35
N SER A 986 -6.50 -18.08 -29.67
CA SER A 986 -7.12 -17.83 -28.35
C SER A 986 -6.10 -17.40 -27.29
N ASN A 987 -4.94 -18.07 -27.24
CA ASN A 987 -3.88 -17.76 -26.31
C ASN A 987 -3.17 -16.45 -26.67
N GLY A 988 -3.05 -16.15 -27.97
CA GLY A 988 -2.63 -14.84 -28.45
C GLY A 988 -3.51 -13.72 -27.88
N GLU A 989 -4.84 -13.80 -28.04
CA GLU A 989 -5.75 -12.78 -27.49
C GLU A 989 -5.71 -12.70 -25.95
N TYR A 990 -5.58 -13.82 -25.25
CA TYR A 990 -5.42 -13.84 -23.78
C TYR A 990 -4.13 -13.11 -23.33
N VAL A 991 -2.98 -13.46 -23.89
CA VAL A 991 -1.70 -12.81 -23.56
C VAL A 991 -1.73 -11.34 -24.00
N LYS A 992 -2.37 -11.00 -25.13
CA LYS A 992 -2.53 -9.62 -25.60
C LYS A 992 -3.33 -8.75 -24.64
N ALA A 993 -4.42 -9.28 -24.08
CA ALA A 993 -5.21 -8.60 -23.05
C ALA A 993 -4.36 -8.39 -21.77
N GLY A 994 -3.60 -9.40 -21.34
CA GLY A 994 -2.67 -9.28 -20.22
C GLY A 994 -1.55 -8.24 -20.44
N LEU A 995 -0.98 -8.18 -21.65
CA LEU A 995 -0.02 -7.15 -22.04
C LEU A 995 -0.65 -5.74 -22.08
N ALA A 996 -1.96 -5.62 -22.36
CA ALA A 996 -2.66 -4.35 -22.31
C ALA A 996 -2.79 -3.81 -20.86
N GLU A 997 -2.97 -4.68 -19.87
CA GLU A 997 -2.93 -4.30 -18.44
C GLU A 997 -1.52 -3.81 -18.03
N LEU A 998 -0.46 -4.49 -18.48
CA LEU A 998 0.92 -4.01 -18.26
C LEU A 998 1.19 -2.67 -18.95
N LYS A 999 0.62 -2.45 -20.14
CA LYS A 999 0.69 -1.16 -20.84
C LYS A 999 -0.02 -0.07 -20.04
N HIS A 1000 -1.25 -0.31 -19.60
CA HIS A 1000 -2.04 0.64 -18.83
C HIS A 1000 -1.34 1.04 -17.52
N TRP A 1001 -0.73 0.06 -16.83
CA TRP A 1001 0.13 0.35 -15.68
C TRP A 1001 1.33 1.23 -16.04
N SER A 1002 2.01 0.95 -17.16
CA SER A 1002 3.21 1.68 -17.62
C SER A 1002 2.90 3.09 -18.17
N ASP A 1003 1.70 3.30 -18.72
CA ASP A 1003 1.20 4.62 -19.14
C ASP A 1003 0.76 5.47 -17.93
N ASN A 1004 0.22 4.84 -16.87
CA ASN A 1004 -0.24 5.51 -15.64
C ASN A 1004 0.90 5.78 -14.63
N ALA A 1005 1.90 4.89 -14.55
CA ALA A 1005 3.15 5.18 -13.86
C ALA A 1005 3.85 6.35 -14.59
N THR A 1006 4.13 7.44 -13.85
CA THR A 1006 4.59 8.68 -14.49
C THR A 1006 5.84 8.46 -15.35
N ARG A 1007 5.95 9.20 -16.46
CA ARG A 1007 6.97 9.00 -17.50
C ARG A 1007 8.41 8.95 -16.95
N GLU A 1008 8.67 9.63 -15.84
CA GLU A 1008 9.95 9.60 -15.12
C GLU A 1008 10.33 8.23 -14.54
N PHE A 1009 9.36 7.37 -14.19
CA PHE A 1009 9.56 6.06 -13.56
C PHE A 1009 9.28 4.87 -14.49
N ALA A 1010 8.47 5.03 -15.54
CA ALA A 1010 8.10 3.92 -16.44
C ALA A 1010 8.15 4.24 -17.95
N GLY A 1011 8.45 5.49 -18.33
CA GLY A 1011 8.27 6.02 -19.69
C GLY A 1011 9.14 5.47 -20.84
N SER A 1012 9.79 4.31 -20.64
CA SER A 1012 10.31 3.48 -21.74
C SER A 1012 10.30 1.97 -21.41
N ALA A 1013 9.52 1.54 -20.41
CA ALA A 1013 9.46 0.14 -19.99
C ALA A 1013 8.64 -0.71 -20.98
N TRP A 1014 7.57 -0.13 -21.55
CA TRP A 1014 6.73 -0.78 -22.56
C TRP A 1014 7.52 -1.24 -23.80
N GLU A 1015 8.52 -0.46 -24.22
CA GLU A 1015 9.40 -0.75 -25.35
C GLU A 1015 10.29 -1.99 -25.13
N ALA A 1016 10.46 -2.44 -23.89
CA ALA A 1016 11.19 -3.67 -23.57
C ALA A 1016 10.36 -4.94 -23.87
N LEU A 1017 9.01 -4.88 -23.83
CA LEU A 1017 8.09 -6.00 -24.13
C LEU A 1017 7.99 -6.34 -25.63
N LYS A 1018 9.03 -6.05 -26.41
CA LYS A 1018 8.96 -6.05 -27.88
C LYS A 1018 8.86 -7.44 -28.51
N HIS A 1019 9.50 -8.47 -27.96
CA HIS A 1019 9.52 -9.78 -28.60
C HIS A 1019 8.22 -10.56 -28.29
N ILE A 1020 7.76 -10.55 -27.03
CA ILE A 1020 6.46 -11.16 -26.68
C ILE A 1020 5.32 -10.43 -27.38
N ARG A 1021 5.33 -9.09 -27.41
CA ARG A 1021 4.27 -8.33 -28.07
C ARG A 1021 4.20 -8.62 -29.57
N GLN A 1022 5.33 -8.62 -30.29
CA GLN A 1022 5.32 -8.93 -31.73
C GLN A 1022 4.96 -10.39 -32.03
N ALA A 1023 5.36 -11.34 -31.18
CA ALA A 1023 4.92 -12.73 -31.29
C ALA A 1023 3.40 -12.86 -31.10
N VAL A 1024 2.84 -12.16 -30.12
CA VAL A 1024 1.41 -12.14 -29.82
C VAL A 1024 0.60 -11.40 -30.90
N ASP A 1025 1.06 -10.24 -31.36
CA ASP A 1025 0.48 -9.52 -32.49
C ASP A 1025 0.46 -10.43 -33.74
N PHE A 1026 1.52 -11.20 -33.99
CA PHE A 1026 1.54 -12.22 -35.05
C PHE A 1026 0.52 -13.35 -34.83
N LEU A 1027 0.41 -13.91 -33.61
CA LEU A 1027 -0.58 -14.95 -33.29
C LEU A 1027 -2.03 -14.47 -33.52
N VAL A 1028 -2.29 -13.18 -33.34
CA VAL A 1028 -3.63 -12.58 -33.35
C VAL A 1028 -4.07 -12.05 -34.72
N ILE A 1029 -3.16 -11.80 -35.67
CA ILE A 1029 -3.55 -11.28 -37.00
C ILE A 1029 -4.58 -12.19 -37.69
N SER A 1030 -5.70 -11.61 -38.13
CA SER A 1030 -6.83 -12.35 -38.75
C SER A 1030 -6.58 -12.71 -40.22
N LEU A 1031 -5.63 -12.05 -40.89
CA LEU A 1031 -5.36 -12.17 -42.33
C LEU A 1031 -4.00 -12.85 -42.65
N LYS A 1032 -3.57 -13.80 -41.81
CA LYS A 1032 -2.34 -14.60 -42.00
C LYS A 1032 -2.20 -15.26 -43.40
N PRO A 1033 -3.26 -15.68 -44.12
CA PRO A 1033 -3.11 -16.23 -45.47
C PRO A 1033 -2.72 -15.19 -46.55
N MET A 1034 -2.99 -13.90 -46.31
CA MET A 1034 -3.02 -12.85 -47.34
C MET A 1034 -1.85 -11.85 -47.26
N ARG A 1035 -0.83 -12.11 -46.43
CA ARG A 1035 0.35 -11.24 -46.29
C ARG A 1035 1.65 -11.96 -46.62
N THR A 1036 2.56 -11.26 -47.29
CA THR A 1036 3.89 -11.79 -47.62
C THR A 1036 4.81 -11.80 -46.40
N LEU A 1037 5.88 -12.60 -46.47
CA LEU A 1037 6.94 -12.61 -45.46
C LEU A 1037 7.56 -11.22 -45.25
N ARG A 1038 7.60 -10.39 -46.30
CA ARG A 1038 8.14 -9.03 -46.22
C ARG A 1038 7.23 -8.10 -45.43
N GLU A 1039 5.91 -8.13 -45.68
CA GLU A 1039 4.94 -7.36 -44.86
C GLU A 1039 4.96 -7.82 -43.40
N ILE A 1040 4.95 -9.13 -43.14
CA ILE A 1040 4.95 -9.63 -41.76
C ILE A 1040 6.23 -9.24 -41.01
N ARG A 1041 7.41 -9.24 -41.66
CA ARG A 1041 8.66 -8.77 -41.03
C ARG A 1041 8.74 -7.25 -40.87
N ALA A 1042 8.19 -6.49 -41.83
CA ALA A 1042 8.25 -5.02 -41.82
C ALA A 1042 7.20 -4.37 -40.91
N ASP A 1043 5.96 -4.87 -40.94
CA ASP A 1043 4.81 -4.24 -40.29
C ASP A 1043 4.57 -4.76 -38.86
N VAL A 1044 5.08 -5.96 -38.54
CA VAL A 1044 4.76 -6.70 -37.30
C VAL A 1044 6.03 -7.17 -36.58
N CYS A 1045 6.80 -8.06 -37.21
CA CYS A 1045 7.85 -8.86 -36.57
C CYS A 1045 9.26 -8.26 -36.75
N GLN A 1046 9.43 -6.96 -36.51
CA GLN A 1046 10.69 -6.24 -36.74
C GLN A 1046 11.84 -6.68 -35.81
N ALA A 1047 11.53 -7.14 -34.59
CA ALA A 1047 12.49 -7.53 -33.56
C ALA A 1047 12.76 -9.04 -33.51
N LEU A 1048 11.96 -9.86 -34.21
CA LEU A 1048 12.10 -11.31 -34.23
C LEU A 1048 13.10 -11.76 -35.30
N SER A 1049 13.97 -12.73 -34.97
CA SER A 1049 14.82 -13.37 -35.97
C SER A 1049 14.00 -14.27 -36.90
N ILE A 1050 14.54 -14.64 -38.07
CA ILE A 1050 13.80 -15.50 -39.02
C ILE A 1050 13.64 -16.90 -38.41
N GLN A 1051 14.62 -17.36 -37.64
CA GLN A 1051 14.55 -18.62 -36.89
C GLN A 1051 13.48 -18.60 -35.78
N GLN A 1052 13.32 -17.48 -35.07
CA GLN A 1052 12.26 -17.31 -34.07
C GLN A 1052 10.88 -17.29 -34.72
N LEU A 1053 10.73 -16.58 -35.84
CA LEU A 1053 9.47 -16.55 -36.59
C LEU A 1053 9.14 -17.93 -37.19
N GLU A 1054 10.12 -18.66 -37.74
CA GLU A 1054 9.94 -20.05 -38.18
C GLU A 1054 9.49 -20.96 -37.03
N ARG A 1055 10.07 -20.78 -35.83
CA ARG A 1055 9.72 -21.57 -34.65
C ARG A 1055 8.26 -21.33 -34.21
N ILE A 1056 7.79 -20.08 -34.19
CA ILE A 1056 6.39 -19.74 -33.88
C ILE A 1056 5.45 -20.33 -34.95
N VAL A 1057 5.75 -20.07 -36.22
CA VAL A 1057 4.98 -20.53 -37.39
C VAL A 1057 4.89 -22.07 -37.46
N GLY A 1058 5.97 -22.78 -37.10
CA GLY A 1058 6.01 -24.24 -37.06
C GLY A 1058 5.23 -24.87 -35.90
N MET A 1059 4.83 -24.08 -34.90
CA MET A 1059 4.04 -24.54 -33.75
C MET A 1059 2.57 -24.12 -33.82
N TYR A 1060 2.28 -23.02 -34.51
CA TYR A 1060 0.96 -22.38 -34.58
C TYR A 1060 -0.21 -23.36 -34.84
N LEU A 1061 -1.32 -23.09 -34.16
CA LEU A 1061 -2.60 -23.79 -34.35
C LEU A 1061 -3.75 -22.77 -34.30
N ASP A 1062 -4.56 -22.70 -35.35
CA ASP A 1062 -5.83 -21.96 -35.31
C ASP A 1062 -6.90 -22.85 -34.67
N ASP A 1063 -7.20 -22.59 -33.40
CA ASP A 1063 -8.13 -23.35 -32.58
C ASP A 1063 -9.58 -22.83 -32.65
N VAL A 1064 -9.79 -21.67 -33.28
CA VAL A 1064 -11.11 -21.05 -33.46
C VAL A 1064 -11.72 -21.43 -34.80
N ASN A 1065 -10.92 -21.41 -35.87
CA ASN A 1065 -11.36 -21.66 -37.25
C ASN A 1065 -11.06 -23.09 -37.73
N GLY A 1066 -10.26 -23.87 -36.99
CA GLY A 1066 -10.01 -25.29 -37.27
C GLY A 1066 -9.21 -25.59 -38.55
N SER A 1067 -8.62 -24.57 -39.17
CA SER A 1067 -7.84 -24.66 -40.41
C SER A 1067 -6.46 -24.02 -40.20
N ASN A 1068 -5.40 -24.59 -40.76
CA ASN A 1068 -4.07 -23.98 -40.69
C ASN A 1068 -4.03 -22.72 -41.58
N THR A 1069 -4.37 -21.56 -40.99
CA THR A 1069 -4.52 -20.25 -41.66
C THR A 1069 -3.21 -19.60 -42.12
N ILE A 1070 -2.17 -20.38 -42.44
CA ILE A 1070 -0.86 -19.89 -42.89
C ILE A 1070 -0.64 -20.33 -44.35
N SER A 1071 -0.38 -19.36 -45.24
CA SER A 1071 -0.13 -19.65 -46.66
C SER A 1071 1.09 -20.56 -46.84
N ALA A 1072 0.93 -21.57 -47.70
CA ALA A 1072 2.02 -22.49 -48.07
C ALA A 1072 3.19 -21.76 -48.78
N GLU A 1073 2.91 -20.64 -49.45
CA GLU A 1073 3.92 -19.76 -50.03
C GLU A 1073 4.74 -19.08 -48.92
N PHE A 1074 4.07 -18.35 -48.00
CA PHE A 1074 4.72 -17.72 -46.85
C PHE A 1074 5.57 -18.71 -46.05
N ALA A 1075 5.04 -19.91 -45.75
CA ALA A 1075 5.74 -20.94 -45.01
C ALA A 1075 6.96 -21.51 -45.78
N SER A 1076 6.95 -21.44 -47.12
CA SER A 1076 8.07 -21.85 -47.97
C SER A 1076 9.13 -20.76 -48.07
N SER A 1077 8.72 -19.49 -48.25
CA SER A 1077 9.63 -18.33 -48.21
C SER A 1077 10.34 -18.20 -46.87
N LEU A 1078 9.63 -18.44 -45.76
CA LEU A 1078 10.20 -18.40 -44.40
C LEU A 1078 11.28 -19.47 -44.22
N LYS A 1079 11.02 -20.70 -44.68
CA LYS A 1079 11.98 -21.81 -44.68
C LYS A 1079 13.18 -21.57 -45.61
N ALA A 1080 13.02 -20.83 -46.69
CA ALA A 1080 14.15 -20.42 -47.54
C ALA A 1080 15.02 -19.39 -46.80
N ALA A 1081 14.41 -18.31 -46.31
CA ALA A 1081 15.12 -17.24 -45.61
C ALA A 1081 15.81 -17.70 -44.31
N ALA A 1082 15.20 -18.61 -43.54
CA ALA A 1082 15.81 -19.19 -42.35
C ALA A 1082 17.06 -20.03 -42.68
N ARG A 1083 17.10 -20.71 -43.83
CA ARG A 1083 18.29 -21.44 -44.32
C ARG A 1083 19.39 -20.48 -44.78
N GLU A 1084 19.05 -19.34 -45.36
CA GLU A 1084 20.02 -18.30 -45.73
C GLU A 1084 20.64 -17.63 -44.48
N GLU A 1085 19.83 -17.32 -43.47
CA GLU A 1085 20.30 -16.77 -42.18
C GLU A 1085 21.17 -17.79 -41.41
N ALA A 1086 20.77 -19.07 -41.37
CA ALA A 1086 21.55 -20.15 -40.76
C ALA A 1086 22.89 -20.44 -41.47
N ASN A 1087 23.01 -20.16 -42.77
CA ASN A 1087 24.25 -20.32 -43.53
C ASN A 1087 25.22 -19.13 -43.41
N THR A 1088 24.80 -18.00 -42.82
CA THR A 1088 25.59 -16.76 -42.81
C THR A 1088 26.13 -16.34 -41.44
N VAL A 1089 25.55 -16.82 -40.33
CA VAL A 1089 26.00 -16.47 -38.96
C VAL A 1089 26.09 -17.72 -38.08
N THR A 1090 27.27 -17.95 -37.47
CA THR A 1090 27.57 -19.18 -36.71
C THR A 1090 27.03 -19.21 -35.28
N THR A 1091 26.41 -18.12 -34.81
CA THR A 1091 25.88 -17.98 -33.44
C THR A 1091 24.57 -17.20 -33.44
N PHE A 1092 23.45 -17.92 -33.44
CA PHE A 1092 22.16 -17.40 -33.00
C PHE A 1092 21.60 -18.34 -31.93
N SER A 1093 21.20 -17.79 -30.78
CA SER A 1093 20.27 -18.46 -29.89
C SER A 1093 18.84 -18.19 -30.39
N ILE A 1094 17.99 -19.20 -30.37
CA ILE A 1094 16.56 -19.04 -30.66
C ILE A 1094 15.84 -18.46 -29.44
N LEU A 1095 16.30 -18.81 -28.24
CA LEU A 1095 15.83 -18.24 -26.98
C LEU A 1095 16.58 -16.94 -26.66
N LEU A 1096 15.90 -16.01 -25.98
CA LEU A 1096 16.50 -14.77 -25.48
C LEU A 1096 17.22 -15.04 -24.14
N ASP A 1097 18.34 -14.37 -23.91
CA ASP A 1097 19.08 -14.40 -22.65
C ASP A 1097 18.63 -13.25 -21.72
N ASP A 1098 18.66 -13.45 -20.40
CA ASP A 1098 18.34 -12.42 -19.39
C ASP A 1098 19.57 -11.56 -19.08
N ASP A 1099 19.59 -10.32 -19.57
CA ASP A 1099 20.67 -9.36 -19.30
C ASP A 1099 20.61 -8.85 -17.86
N SER A 1100 21.34 -9.56 -17.00
CA SER A 1100 21.51 -9.24 -15.58
C SER A 1100 22.65 -8.25 -15.31
N SER A 1101 23.13 -7.51 -16.33
CA SER A 1101 24.07 -6.40 -16.11
C SER A 1101 23.41 -5.21 -15.41
N ILE A 1102 24.23 -4.34 -14.80
CA ILE A 1102 23.75 -3.09 -14.17
C ILE A 1102 23.41 -2.07 -15.27
N PRO A 1103 22.15 -1.60 -15.38
CA PRO A 1103 21.70 -0.82 -16.53
C PRO A 1103 21.98 0.69 -16.46
N PHE A 1104 22.79 1.15 -15.49
CA PHE A 1104 23.11 2.57 -15.24
C PHE A 1104 24.58 2.77 -14.85
N SER A 1105 25.05 4.02 -14.89
CA SER A 1105 26.35 4.44 -14.34
C SER A 1105 26.20 5.49 -13.23
N LEU A 1106 27.24 5.69 -12.42
CA LEU A 1106 27.27 6.77 -11.42
C LEU A 1106 27.07 8.16 -12.04
N ASP A 1107 27.48 8.38 -13.29
CA ASP A 1107 27.31 9.64 -14.00
C ASP A 1107 25.83 9.92 -14.30
N ASP A 1108 25.04 8.89 -14.64
CA ASP A 1108 23.59 9.02 -14.84
C ASP A 1108 22.87 9.41 -13.55
N ILE A 1109 23.24 8.80 -12.41
CA ILE A 1109 22.73 9.18 -11.08
C ILE A 1109 23.13 10.63 -10.75
N THR A 1110 24.40 10.99 -10.96
CA THR A 1110 24.95 12.31 -10.62
C THR A 1110 24.35 13.46 -11.45
N LYS A 1111 23.92 13.17 -12.69
CA LYS A 1111 23.25 14.12 -13.60
C LYS A 1111 21.77 14.31 -13.31
N THR A 1112 21.07 13.26 -12.89
CA THR A 1112 19.61 13.27 -12.72
C THR A 1112 19.16 13.60 -11.30
N MET A 1113 19.96 13.25 -10.28
CA MET A 1113 19.64 13.56 -8.90
C MET A 1113 19.76 15.07 -8.63
N PRO A 1114 18.77 15.73 -7.98
CA PRO A 1114 18.80 17.18 -7.73
C PRO A 1114 20.00 17.61 -6.87
N ILE A 1115 20.24 18.92 -6.78
CA ILE A 1115 21.26 19.48 -5.88
C ILE A 1115 20.73 19.35 -4.44
N ILE A 1116 21.41 18.54 -3.63
CA ILE A 1116 21.18 18.47 -2.20
C ILE A 1116 21.88 19.69 -1.59
N GLU A 1117 21.14 20.78 -1.47
CA GLU A 1117 21.56 21.95 -0.71
C GLU A 1117 21.59 21.60 0.78
N MET A 1118 22.72 21.86 1.43
CA MET A 1118 22.92 21.62 2.86
C MET A 1118 22.51 22.89 3.62
N ALA A 1119 21.28 22.93 4.16
CA ALA A 1119 20.89 23.97 5.10
C ALA A 1119 21.29 23.54 6.52
N ASP A 1120 21.76 24.47 7.34
CA ASP A 1120 22.07 24.21 8.76
C ASP A 1120 20.82 23.72 9.54
N ASP A 1121 19.62 24.02 9.04
CA ASP A 1121 18.34 23.58 9.61
C ASP A 1121 17.94 22.12 9.27
N ASP A 1122 18.46 21.50 8.19
CA ASP A 1122 17.97 20.20 7.67
C ASP A 1122 18.09 19.04 8.69
N LEU A 1123 19.13 19.10 9.53
CA LEU A 1123 19.45 18.12 10.59
C LEU A 1123 19.09 18.63 12.00
N LEU A 1124 18.64 19.87 12.14
CA LEU A 1124 18.38 20.51 13.43
C LEU A 1124 17.35 19.76 14.30
N PRO A 1125 16.27 19.15 13.77
CA PRO A 1125 15.37 18.33 14.57
C PRO A 1125 16.07 17.08 15.13
N PHE A 1126 16.74 16.32 14.25
CA PHE A 1126 17.42 15.07 14.62
C PHE A 1126 18.50 15.28 15.68
N VAL A 1127 19.28 16.37 15.59
CA VAL A 1127 20.34 16.68 16.57
C VAL A 1127 19.79 17.21 17.90
N ARG A 1128 18.57 17.77 17.94
CA ARG A 1128 17.89 18.11 19.21
C ARG A 1128 17.42 16.86 19.95
N GLU A 1129 16.93 15.86 19.21
CA GLU A 1129 16.50 14.57 19.76
C GLU A 1129 17.70 13.69 20.16
N ASN A 1130 18.83 13.82 19.44
CA ASN A 1130 20.04 13.02 19.65
C ASN A 1130 21.22 13.92 20.09
N PRO A 1131 21.30 14.31 21.38
CA PRO A 1131 22.29 15.28 21.89
C PRO A 1131 23.75 14.81 21.74
N GLY A 1132 24.00 13.52 21.49
CA GLY A 1132 25.33 13.01 21.11
C GLY A 1132 25.91 13.63 19.84
N PHE A 1133 25.08 14.18 18.95
CA PHE A 1133 25.50 14.88 17.73
C PHE A 1133 25.61 16.40 17.86
N ALA A 1134 25.47 16.96 19.08
CA ALA A 1134 25.52 18.41 19.31
C ALA A 1134 26.84 19.07 18.85
N PHE A 1135 27.92 18.30 18.66
CA PHE A 1135 29.17 18.78 18.05
C PHE A 1135 28.97 19.29 16.61
N LEU A 1136 28.01 18.76 15.85
CA LEU A 1136 27.70 19.23 14.48
C LEU A 1136 27.13 20.66 14.45
N LEU A 1137 26.57 21.13 15.57
CA LEU A 1137 26.06 22.50 15.71
C LEU A 1137 27.14 23.48 16.19
N GLN A 1138 28.30 23.00 16.62
CA GLN A 1138 29.42 23.83 17.03
C GLN A 1138 30.27 24.18 15.81
N ARG A 1139 29.98 25.33 15.18
CA ARG A 1139 30.90 25.90 14.18
C ARG A 1139 32.26 26.14 14.82
N GLY A 1140 33.30 25.54 14.24
CA GLY A 1140 34.68 25.97 14.50
C GLY A 1140 34.93 27.36 13.91
N GLU A 1141 35.59 28.21 14.68
CA GLU A 1141 36.19 29.48 14.23
C GLU A 1141 37.51 29.26 13.47
#